data_AF-A0A7C5MKS3-F1
#
_entry.id   AF-A0A7C5MKS3-F1
#
_cell.length_a   1.000
_cell.length_b   1.000
_cell.length_c   1.000
_cell.angle_alpha   90.00
_cell.angle_beta   90.00
_cell.angle_gamma   90.00
#
_symmetry.space_group_name_H-M   'P 1'
#
loop_
_entity.id
_entity.type
_entity.pdbx_description
1 polymer ?
#
loop_
_entity_poly.entity_id
_entity_poly.type
_entity_poly.pdbx_seq_one_letter_code
_entity_poly.pdbx_strand_id
1 'polypeptide(L)'
;MAAKEISDHELLHAMHGAMRRLGSSGGSHTEVFAFDSDELASVLAELAGRHGGSVERAADLGRRVGRRYLVKIGNIARYVVKLKGGRETVFPRHVVSEVLGPVGYNLAPTIDKVLMDSREAVREIPYFATGPEDAQFSSDILAEARAAVTGGTFVGGPSDAIFLVIEGTEGRRARTAWDILAEDPYFGAKVASFGDLVRFQEFVRANPVEATMRDRLRAFFDAPITVGFRDVIRYLEGSRHPTLGWERADQVIKRCFEEFGDENFLPVEINYYTRSVAFAPDQARAIEASNLEAAEAFARWMVERLPFTMTAALSDRELCELAHGVLDLHFDYPVFEVEPYSGIASAATARLLLRAAVGTTVHLTGLNMPERRNPINLDLARRSRPVLAFIERLSEPDRLTFFTIINAMLWEVAVFGGIPGPGGSLRQYRRLDRTFYSFQERAQYSVEKEGVVEDLMTLEDLLGSEGQALLSRRPAIVRKLVVFFTLVYRYFLDTSHVPDLRPDDAGSELFIKGIWGYSTRNVIVVSGHGHDGRPLDRISFVDNKDQFKQYKREEDRARPLGLAKYGLRLIHPLVQSAMERSIGMYTEMAAAQEGRPEASVGRSRRLIRAAREVALAGVDGAATHVRAFLHDLIDDSADGLERALRHL
;
A
#
# COMPACT_ATOMS: atom_id res chain seq x y z
N MET A 1 40.86 2.95 15.75
CA MET A 1 39.41 3.23 15.81
C MET A 1 38.73 2.29 14.84
N ALA A 2 37.89 1.37 15.31
CA ALA A 2 37.05 0.59 14.40
C ALA A 2 36.09 1.56 13.70
N ALA A 3 36.09 1.56 12.36
CA ALA A 3 35.16 2.38 11.59
C ALA A 3 33.73 1.98 11.98
N LYS A 4 32.96 2.92 12.52
CA LYS A 4 31.54 2.71 12.83
C LYS A 4 30.84 2.43 11.50
N GLU A 5 30.17 1.29 11.41
CA GLU A 5 29.45 0.88 10.20
C GLU A 5 28.35 1.91 9.89
N ILE A 6 28.35 2.48 8.68
CA ILE A 6 27.37 3.49 8.25
C ILE A 6 25.97 2.88 8.19
N SER A 7 24.94 3.47 8.81
CA SER A 7 23.59 2.88 8.89
C SER A 7 22.73 3.11 7.63
N ASP A 8 21.58 2.40 7.50
CA ASP A 8 20.67 2.59 6.35
C ASP A 8 20.08 4.01 6.38
N HIS A 9 19.75 4.51 7.58
CA HIS A 9 19.38 5.91 7.79
C HIS A 9 20.46 6.91 7.32
N GLU A 10 21.73 6.67 7.62
CA GLU A 10 22.81 7.58 7.22
C GLU A 10 22.99 7.61 5.69
N LEU A 11 22.91 6.45 5.05
CA LEU A 11 22.93 6.35 3.59
C LEU A 11 21.73 7.07 2.96
N LEU A 12 20.51 6.79 3.42
CA LEU A 12 19.30 7.45 2.91
C LEU A 12 19.33 8.96 3.11
N HIS A 13 19.80 9.44 4.27
CA HIS A 13 19.92 10.86 4.53
C HIS A 13 20.91 11.54 3.57
N ALA A 14 22.04 10.90 3.28
CA ALA A 14 22.97 11.42 2.29
C ALA A 14 22.38 11.40 0.87
N MET A 15 21.76 10.28 0.46
CA MET A 15 21.12 10.14 -0.85
C MET A 15 19.96 11.13 -1.05
N HIS A 16 19.28 11.53 0.02
CA HIS A 16 18.19 12.51 -0.02
C HIS A 16 18.65 13.87 -0.58
N GLY A 17 19.94 14.23 -0.46
CA GLY A 17 20.50 15.44 -1.06
C GLY A 17 20.44 15.46 -2.60
N ALA A 18 20.39 14.30 -3.24
CA ALA A 18 20.27 14.15 -4.70
C ALA A 18 18.83 13.88 -5.17
N MET A 19 17.84 13.93 -4.26
CA MET A 19 16.44 13.68 -4.58
C MET A 19 15.73 14.96 -5.03
N ARG A 20 14.99 14.87 -6.13
CA ARG A 20 14.11 15.91 -6.66
C ARG A 20 12.67 15.42 -6.64
N ARG A 21 11.81 16.18 -5.96
CA ARG A 21 10.38 15.85 -5.84
C ARG A 21 9.71 15.88 -7.21
N LEU A 22 8.92 14.86 -7.51
CA LEU A 22 8.05 14.82 -8.69
C LEU A 22 6.68 15.43 -8.37
N GLY A 23 6.28 16.44 -9.14
CA GLY A 23 5.01 17.15 -8.98
C GLY A 23 5.01 18.25 -7.92
N SER A 24 4.05 19.18 -8.03
CA SER A 24 3.86 20.29 -7.10
C SER A 24 3.09 19.90 -5.83
N SER A 25 2.22 18.90 -5.92
CA SER A 25 1.45 18.33 -4.80
C SER A 25 2.23 17.31 -3.99
N GLY A 26 1.94 17.17 -2.70
CA GLY A 26 2.21 15.91 -1.98
C GLY A 26 1.12 14.88 -2.23
N GLY A 27 1.50 13.59 -2.25
CA GLY A 27 0.52 12.53 -2.08
C GLY A 27 -0.02 12.54 -0.65
N SER A 28 -1.22 11.99 -0.46
CA SER A 28 -1.85 11.86 0.86
C SER A 28 -1.05 10.94 1.80
N HIS A 29 -0.31 9.98 1.26
CA HIS A 29 0.46 8.99 2.04
C HIS A 29 1.95 8.95 1.71
N THR A 30 2.34 9.37 0.52
CA THR A 30 3.73 9.32 0.06
C THR A 30 4.10 10.60 -0.68
N GLU A 31 5.37 10.94 -0.61
CA GLU A 31 6.01 11.88 -1.52
C GLU A 31 6.92 11.10 -2.46
N VAL A 32 6.88 11.42 -3.75
CA VAL A 32 7.62 10.70 -4.79
C VAL A 32 8.77 11.57 -5.27
N PHE A 33 9.97 10.98 -5.33
CA PHE A 33 11.19 11.64 -5.73
C PHE A 33 11.85 10.88 -6.88
N ALA A 34 12.48 11.60 -7.79
CA ALA A 34 13.47 11.08 -8.71
C ALA A 34 14.86 11.49 -8.23
N PHE A 35 15.87 10.69 -8.52
CA PHE A 35 17.26 11.10 -8.29
C PHE A 35 17.78 11.91 -9.47
N ASP A 36 18.59 12.92 -9.18
CA ASP A 36 19.61 13.34 -10.13
C ASP A 36 20.76 12.32 -10.10
N SER A 37 21.02 11.68 -11.24
CA SER A 37 21.95 10.55 -11.31
C SER A 37 23.41 10.97 -11.06
N ASP A 38 23.79 12.17 -11.49
CA ASP A 38 25.16 12.67 -11.36
C ASP A 38 25.39 13.24 -9.95
N GLU A 39 24.39 13.90 -9.38
CA GLU A 39 24.42 14.31 -7.97
C GLU A 39 24.50 13.07 -7.05
N LEU A 40 23.69 12.04 -7.30
CA LEU A 40 23.71 10.82 -6.49
C LEU A 40 25.07 10.09 -6.60
N ALA A 41 25.64 10.02 -7.81
CA ALA A 41 26.98 9.48 -8.02
C ALA A 41 28.03 10.24 -7.21
N SER A 42 27.97 11.58 -7.22
CA SER A 42 28.88 12.44 -6.48
C SER A 42 28.73 12.24 -4.96
N VAL A 43 27.50 12.16 -4.45
CA VAL A 43 27.22 11.91 -3.02
C VAL A 43 27.81 10.59 -2.55
N LEU A 44 27.58 9.49 -3.30
CA LEU A 44 28.10 8.17 -2.91
C LEU A 44 29.64 8.10 -3.05
N ALA A 45 30.21 8.75 -4.07
CA ALA A 45 31.65 8.86 -4.26
C ALA A 45 32.34 9.60 -3.09
N GLU A 46 31.74 10.71 -2.63
CA GLU A 46 32.25 11.48 -1.50
C GLU A 46 32.17 10.67 -0.19
N LEU A 47 31.06 9.97 0.04
CA LEU A 47 30.93 9.04 1.17
C LEU A 47 31.98 7.94 1.13
N ALA A 48 32.22 7.33 -0.03
CA ALA A 48 33.25 6.32 -0.20
C ALA A 48 34.64 6.87 0.15
N GLY A 49 34.98 8.09 -0.31
CA GLY A 49 36.23 8.76 0.03
C GLY A 49 36.41 8.99 1.53
N ARG A 50 35.32 9.29 2.26
CA ARG A 50 35.34 9.48 3.73
C ARG A 50 35.42 8.17 4.52
N HIS A 51 34.81 7.11 4.00
CA HIS A 51 34.66 5.83 4.72
C HIS A 51 35.63 4.74 4.25
N GLY A 52 36.56 5.05 3.34
CA GLY A 52 37.59 4.13 2.86
C GLY A 52 37.11 3.12 1.81
N GLY A 53 35.99 3.43 1.13
CA GLY A 53 35.46 2.63 0.03
C GLY A 53 36.01 2.98 -1.35
N SER A 54 35.45 2.33 -2.37
CA SER A 54 35.81 2.61 -3.77
C SER A 54 34.96 3.74 -4.33
N VAL A 55 35.59 4.90 -4.54
CA VAL A 55 34.97 6.11 -5.10
C VAL A 55 34.32 5.83 -6.47
N GLU A 56 35.03 5.12 -7.34
CA GLU A 56 34.54 4.75 -8.68
C GLU A 56 33.33 3.83 -8.61
N ARG A 57 33.41 2.74 -7.82
CA ARG A 57 32.30 1.79 -7.65
C ARG A 57 31.07 2.46 -7.05
N ALA A 58 31.26 3.36 -6.09
CA ALA A 58 30.18 4.11 -5.45
C ALA A 58 29.53 5.13 -6.42
N ALA A 59 30.33 5.81 -7.24
CA ALA A 59 29.83 6.70 -8.29
C ALA A 59 28.99 5.94 -9.32
N ASP A 60 29.48 4.80 -9.81
CA ASP A 60 28.78 3.98 -10.81
C ASP A 60 27.47 3.41 -10.25
N LEU A 61 27.48 2.97 -8.99
CA LEU A 61 26.26 2.57 -8.29
C LEU A 61 25.26 3.74 -8.24
N GLY A 62 25.72 4.95 -7.89
CA GLY A 62 24.87 6.14 -7.82
C GLY A 62 24.22 6.47 -9.15
N ARG A 63 24.97 6.45 -10.27
CA ARG A 63 24.38 6.66 -11.61
C ARG A 63 23.36 5.58 -11.95
N ARG A 64 23.67 4.31 -11.65
CA ARG A 64 22.78 3.18 -11.95
C ARG A 64 21.47 3.26 -11.16
N VAL A 65 21.55 3.50 -9.86
CA VAL A 65 20.38 3.65 -8.99
C VAL A 65 19.57 4.88 -9.40
N GLY A 66 20.25 6.00 -9.64
CA GLY A 66 19.59 7.26 -9.97
C GLY A 66 18.83 7.24 -11.29
N ARG A 67 19.36 6.51 -12.29
CA ARG A 67 18.68 6.33 -13.58
C ARG A 67 17.49 5.37 -13.48
N ARG A 68 17.57 4.35 -12.61
CA ARG A 68 16.64 3.22 -12.56
C ARG A 68 15.44 3.47 -11.64
N TYR A 69 15.64 4.05 -10.46
CA TYR A 69 14.62 4.05 -9.40
C TYR A 69 14.04 5.43 -9.10
N LEU A 70 12.75 5.44 -8.80
CA LEU A 70 12.09 6.48 -8.01
C LEU A 70 12.11 6.09 -6.54
N VAL A 71 12.10 7.08 -5.65
CA VAL A 71 11.98 6.86 -4.21
C VAL A 71 10.66 7.44 -3.72
N LYS A 72 9.83 6.60 -3.12
CA LYS A 72 8.61 7.02 -2.41
C LYS A 72 8.91 7.06 -0.92
N ILE A 73 8.66 8.19 -0.27
CA ILE A 73 8.85 8.38 1.16
C ILE A 73 7.48 8.53 1.83
N GLY A 74 7.22 7.73 2.86
CA GLY A 74 5.98 7.81 3.63
C GLY A 74 5.84 9.16 4.34
N ASN A 75 4.70 9.81 4.15
CA ASN A 75 4.38 11.09 4.78
C ASN A 75 3.93 10.86 6.22
N ILE A 76 4.74 11.30 7.19
CA ILE A 76 4.47 11.13 8.62
C ILE A 76 3.74 12.32 9.24
N ALA A 77 3.92 13.51 8.68
CA ALA A 77 3.48 14.76 9.31
C ALA A 77 2.14 15.26 8.75
N ARG A 78 1.90 15.07 7.46
CA ARG A 78 0.82 15.71 6.71
C ARG A 78 -0.09 14.66 6.06
N TYR A 79 -1.36 15.03 5.92
CA TYR A 79 -2.34 14.34 5.10
C TYR A 79 -2.91 15.37 4.12
N VAL A 80 -2.61 15.20 2.83
CA VAL A 80 -2.99 16.14 1.77
C VAL A 80 -4.28 15.65 1.13
N VAL A 81 -5.33 16.46 1.17
CA VAL A 81 -6.59 16.22 0.47
C VAL A 81 -6.63 17.11 -0.76
N LYS A 82 -6.69 16.50 -1.95
CA LYS A 82 -6.91 17.20 -3.21
C LYS A 82 -8.41 17.42 -3.41
N LEU A 83 -8.81 18.67 -3.61
CA LEU A 83 -10.17 19.09 -3.90
C LEU A 83 -10.32 19.42 -5.39
N LYS A 84 -11.57 19.42 -5.86
CA LYS A 84 -11.92 19.78 -7.24
C LYS A 84 -11.31 21.13 -7.63
N GLY A 85 -10.72 21.19 -8.83
CA GLY A 85 -10.05 22.39 -9.35
C GLY A 85 -8.58 22.56 -8.89
N GLY A 86 -7.95 21.49 -8.38
CA GLY A 86 -6.53 21.50 -8.01
C GLY A 86 -6.22 22.21 -6.69
N ARG A 87 -7.22 22.52 -5.87
CA ARG A 87 -7.01 23.10 -4.53
C ARG A 87 -6.60 22.01 -3.56
N GLU A 88 -5.64 22.29 -2.69
CA GLU A 88 -5.15 21.35 -1.68
C GLU A 88 -5.49 21.84 -0.27
N THR A 89 -5.94 20.91 0.57
CA THR A 89 -6.07 21.13 2.01
C THR A 89 -5.14 20.18 2.74
N VAL A 90 -4.32 20.72 3.64
CA VAL A 90 -3.32 19.95 4.38
C VAL A 90 -3.73 19.84 5.84
N PHE A 91 -3.90 18.61 6.33
CA PHE A 91 -4.21 18.31 7.72
C PHE A 91 -3.00 17.69 8.41
N PRO A 92 -2.76 17.96 9.72
CA PRO A 92 -1.80 17.19 10.49
C PRO A 92 -2.21 15.72 10.55
N ARG A 93 -1.30 14.81 10.22
CA ARG A 93 -1.62 13.38 10.05
C ARG A 93 -2.11 12.73 11.36
N HIS A 94 -1.58 13.15 12.50
CA HIS A 94 -2.02 12.64 13.81
C HIS A 94 -3.49 13.01 14.08
N VAL A 95 -3.94 14.23 13.72
CA VAL A 95 -5.35 14.63 13.87
C VAL A 95 -6.26 13.75 13.02
N VAL A 96 -5.88 13.51 11.75
CA VAL A 96 -6.66 12.62 10.89
C VAL A 96 -6.65 11.18 11.41
N SER A 97 -5.54 10.74 12.01
CA SER A 97 -5.43 9.41 12.64
C SER A 97 -6.31 9.28 13.87
N GLU A 98 -6.48 10.33 14.68
CA GLU A 98 -7.44 10.32 15.81
C GLU A 98 -8.90 10.19 15.33
N VAL A 99 -9.22 10.78 14.18
CA VAL A 99 -10.57 10.70 13.60
C VAL A 99 -10.81 9.32 12.95
N LEU A 100 -9.85 8.85 12.14
CA LEU A 100 -10.02 7.69 11.26
C LEU A 100 -9.44 6.38 11.79
N GLY A 101 -8.51 6.45 12.74
CA GLY A 101 -7.84 5.29 13.33
C GLY A 101 -8.81 4.30 13.97
N PRO A 102 -9.72 4.74 14.87
CA PRO A 102 -10.70 3.86 15.52
C PRO A 102 -11.69 3.22 14.53
N VAL A 103 -11.94 3.84 13.37
CA VAL A 103 -12.82 3.24 12.34
C VAL A 103 -12.08 2.23 11.45
N GLY A 104 -10.84 1.87 11.81
CA GLY A 104 -10.04 0.84 11.14
C GLY A 104 -9.05 1.39 10.12
N TYR A 105 -8.85 2.71 10.06
CA TYR A 105 -8.00 3.35 9.07
C TYR A 105 -6.74 3.96 9.69
N ASN A 106 -5.76 3.12 10.02
CA ASN A 106 -4.47 3.60 10.49
C ASN A 106 -3.67 4.25 9.35
N LEU A 107 -3.40 5.56 9.50
CA LEU A 107 -2.64 6.39 8.57
C LEU A 107 -1.16 6.42 8.89
N ALA A 108 -0.75 6.21 10.14
CA ALA A 108 0.66 6.28 10.52
C ALA A 108 1.44 5.06 9.98
N PRO A 109 2.70 5.23 9.54
CA PRO A 109 3.51 4.13 9.03
C PRO A 109 4.08 3.30 10.18
N THR A 110 3.22 2.59 10.91
CA THR A 110 3.66 1.61 11.91
C THR A 110 4.33 0.41 11.25
N ILE A 111 5.11 -0.35 12.01
CA ILE A 111 5.70 -1.61 11.53
C ILE A 111 4.62 -2.58 11.00
N ASP A 112 3.49 -2.71 11.71
CA ASP A 112 2.38 -3.56 11.28
C ASP A 112 1.79 -3.10 9.95
N LYS A 113 1.68 -1.78 9.74
CA LYS A 113 1.22 -1.23 8.47
C LYS A 113 2.20 -1.57 7.35
N VAL A 114 3.51 -1.40 7.57
CA VAL A 114 4.52 -1.72 6.55
C VAL A 114 4.52 -3.22 6.22
N LEU A 115 4.38 -4.09 7.22
CA LEU A 115 4.28 -5.53 7.01
C LEU A 115 3.03 -5.91 6.21
N MET A 116 1.89 -5.29 6.50
CA MET A 116 0.65 -5.46 5.75
C MET A 116 0.81 -4.98 4.30
N ASP A 117 1.24 -3.73 4.10
CA ASP A 117 1.45 -3.12 2.77
C ASP A 117 2.47 -3.94 1.94
N SER A 118 3.46 -4.57 2.59
CA SER A 118 4.43 -5.44 1.92
C SER A 118 3.83 -6.77 1.48
N ARG A 119 2.91 -7.36 2.25
CA ARG A 119 2.18 -8.57 1.83
C ARG A 119 1.34 -8.30 0.60
N GLU A 120 0.61 -7.19 0.59
CA GLU A 120 -0.23 -6.77 -0.54
C GLU A 120 0.61 -6.61 -1.81
N ALA A 121 1.71 -5.87 -1.72
CA ALA A 121 2.61 -5.63 -2.84
C ALA A 121 3.29 -6.92 -3.37
N VAL A 122 3.72 -7.82 -2.48
CA VAL A 122 4.37 -9.08 -2.88
C VAL A 122 3.36 -10.07 -3.49
N ARG A 123 2.10 -10.06 -3.05
CA ARG A 123 1.05 -10.95 -3.56
C ARG A 123 0.76 -10.77 -5.05
N GLU A 124 1.08 -9.60 -5.58
CA GLU A 124 0.89 -9.27 -7.00
C GLU A 124 1.99 -9.86 -7.90
N ILE A 125 3.19 -10.12 -7.37
CA ILE A 125 4.35 -10.63 -8.12
C ILE A 125 4.03 -11.95 -8.86
N PRO A 126 3.40 -12.97 -8.22
CA PRO A 126 3.03 -14.21 -8.91
C PRO A 126 2.08 -14.06 -10.10
N TYR A 127 1.38 -12.93 -10.23
CA TYR A 127 0.37 -12.72 -11.28
C TYR A 127 0.84 -11.73 -12.34
N PHE A 128 1.46 -10.63 -11.94
CA PHE A 128 1.75 -9.51 -12.83
C PHE A 128 3.22 -9.46 -13.27
N ALA A 129 4.14 -10.07 -12.50
CA ALA A 129 5.54 -10.18 -12.88
C ALA A 129 5.81 -11.42 -13.75
N THR A 130 6.90 -11.38 -14.52
CA THR A 130 7.46 -12.51 -15.27
C THR A 130 8.86 -12.14 -15.78
N GLY A 131 9.58 -13.11 -16.35
CA GLY A 131 10.93 -12.94 -16.89
C GLY A 131 12.02 -13.34 -15.88
N PRO A 132 13.29 -12.97 -16.13
CA PRO A 132 14.41 -13.33 -15.26
C PRO A 132 14.35 -12.64 -13.89
N GLU A 133 15.13 -13.14 -12.92
CA GLU A 133 15.14 -12.66 -11.53
C GLU A 133 15.34 -11.13 -11.41
N ASP A 134 16.24 -10.55 -12.20
CA ASP A 134 16.58 -9.12 -12.17
C ASP A 134 15.48 -8.20 -12.76
N ALA A 135 14.52 -8.78 -13.48
CA ALA A 135 13.32 -8.12 -13.97
C ALA A 135 12.15 -8.21 -12.97
N GLN A 136 12.24 -9.09 -11.97
CA GLN A 136 11.18 -9.28 -10.96
C GLN A 136 11.59 -8.79 -9.56
N PHE A 137 12.88 -8.80 -9.24
CA PHE A 137 13.41 -8.45 -7.92
C PHE A 137 14.58 -7.46 -8.01
N SER A 138 14.68 -6.61 -6.98
CA SER A 138 15.78 -5.69 -6.82
C SER A 138 16.90 -6.34 -6.02
N SER A 139 18.14 -5.90 -6.22
CA SER A 139 19.16 -6.05 -5.18
C SER A 139 18.82 -5.17 -3.98
N ASP A 140 19.40 -5.50 -2.83
CA ASP A 140 19.40 -4.64 -1.65
C ASP A 140 20.27 -3.40 -1.89
N ILE A 141 19.63 -2.34 -2.40
CA ILE A 141 20.27 -1.08 -2.81
C ILE A 141 21.09 -0.46 -1.69
N LEU A 142 20.57 -0.45 -0.45
CA LEU A 142 21.29 0.16 0.68
C LEU A 142 22.44 -0.72 1.16
N ALA A 143 22.30 -2.05 1.16
CA ALA A 143 23.42 -2.93 1.46
C ALA A 143 24.52 -2.87 0.37
N GLU A 144 24.14 -2.73 -0.90
CA GLU A 144 25.09 -2.54 -2.00
C GLU A 144 25.83 -1.20 -1.87
N ALA A 145 25.10 -0.12 -1.55
CA ALA A 145 25.67 1.20 -1.29
C ALA A 145 26.63 1.17 -0.09
N ARG A 146 26.23 0.55 1.01
CA ARG A 146 27.07 0.33 2.21
C ARG A 146 28.37 -0.37 1.86
N ALA A 147 28.30 -1.45 1.09
CA ALA A 147 29.48 -2.20 0.68
C ALA A 147 30.40 -1.35 -0.22
N ALA A 148 29.83 -0.59 -1.17
CA ALA A 148 30.61 0.30 -2.04
C ALA A 148 31.34 1.40 -1.25
N VAL A 149 30.66 2.04 -0.29
CA VAL A 149 31.23 3.17 0.47
C VAL A 149 32.18 2.76 1.60
N THR A 150 32.06 1.54 2.14
CA THR A 150 32.94 1.04 3.20
C THR A 150 34.07 0.13 2.69
N GLY A 151 34.10 -0.16 1.38
CA GLY A 151 35.08 -1.08 0.80
C GLY A 151 34.76 -2.55 1.05
N GLY A 152 33.55 -2.85 1.52
CA GLY A 152 33.05 -4.20 1.73
C GLY A 152 32.70 -4.94 0.42
N THR A 153 32.60 -6.26 0.54
CA THR A 153 32.03 -7.11 -0.51
C THR A 153 30.51 -7.15 -0.34
N PHE A 154 29.78 -6.83 -1.41
CA PHE A 154 28.35 -7.03 -1.42
C PHE A 154 28.08 -8.49 -1.78
N VAL A 155 27.55 -9.23 -0.81
CA VAL A 155 27.05 -10.60 -1.02
C VAL A 155 25.54 -10.49 -0.96
N GLY A 156 24.96 -10.12 -2.10
CA GLY A 156 23.53 -10.08 -2.27
C GLY A 156 23.16 -9.78 -3.72
N GLY A 157 22.02 -10.27 -4.18
CA GLY A 157 21.57 -10.10 -5.56
C GLY A 157 20.06 -10.20 -5.67
N PRO A 158 19.50 -9.97 -6.88
CA PRO A 158 18.07 -10.19 -7.14
C PRO A 158 17.59 -11.59 -6.70
N SER A 159 18.47 -12.59 -6.74
CA SER A 159 18.24 -13.97 -6.29
C SER A 159 17.82 -14.11 -4.83
N ASP A 160 18.20 -13.15 -3.97
CA ASP A 160 17.82 -13.18 -2.56
C ASP A 160 16.37 -12.74 -2.36
N ALA A 161 15.74 -12.16 -3.39
CA ALA A 161 14.36 -11.70 -3.41
C ALA A 161 14.00 -10.84 -2.17
N ILE A 162 14.97 -10.05 -1.66
CA ILE A 162 14.74 -9.17 -0.51
C ILE A 162 13.74 -8.09 -0.93
N PHE A 163 12.60 -8.04 -0.26
CA PHE A 163 11.53 -7.09 -0.57
C PHE A 163 11.37 -6.03 0.50
N LEU A 164 11.62 -6.36 1.78
CA LEU A 164 11.51 -5.43 2.89
C LEU A 164 12.71 -5.55 3.82
N VAL A 165 13.33 -4.42 4.15
CA VAL A 165 14.36 -4.28 5.17
C VAL A 165 13.82 -3.42 6.30
N ILE A 166 13.97 -3.88 7.54
CA ILE A 166 13.57 -3.16 8.75
C ILE A 166 14.85 -2.86 9.54
N GLU A 167 15.13 -1.58 9.78
CA GLU A 167 16.20 -1.13 10.67
C GLU A 167 15.59 -0.60 11.97
N GLY A 168 15.93 -1.23 13.08
CA GLY A 168 15.47 -0.86 14.42
C GLY A 168 16.60 -0.87 15.44
N THR A 169 16.24 -0.69 16.71
CA THR A 169 17.16 -0.82 17.86
C THR A 169 17.82 -2.20 17.93
N GLU A 170 17.13 -3.22 17.42
CA GLU A 170 17.60 -4.61 17.37
C GLU A 170 18.43 -4.92 16.10
N GLY A 171 18.81 -3.89 15.33
CA GLY A 171 19.59 -4.02 14.10
C GLY A 171 18.75 -4.14 12.83
N ARG A 172 19.41 -4.58 11.77
CA ARG A 172 18.87 -4.70 10.41
C ARG A 172 18.26 -6.09 10.19
N ARG A 173 17.04 -6.15 9.67
CA ARG A 173 16.32 -7.39 9.33
C ARG A 173 15.81 -7.34 7.91
N ALA A 174 16.26 -8.26 7.07
CA ALA A 174 15.73 -8.44 5.72
C ALA A 174 14.60 -9.48 5.74
N ARG A 175 13.59 -9.27 4.88
CA ARG A 175 12.52 -10.21 4.59
C ARG A 175 12.46 -10.43 3.09
N THR A 176 12.45 -11.70 2.69
CA THR A 176 12.32 -12.07 1.28
C THR A 176 10.85 -12.07 0.85
N ALA A 177 10.60 -12.00 -0.46
CA ALA A 177 9.28 -12.20 -1.03
C ALA A 177 8.67 -13.54 -0.62
N TRP A 178 9.50 -14.59 -0.48
CA TRP A 178 9.08 -15.93 -0.09
C TRP A 178 8.57 -15.97 1.36
N ASP A 179 9.30 -15.34 2.28
CA ASP A 179 8.88 -15.24 3.69
C ASP A 179 7.56 -14.47 3.83
N ILE A 180 7.36 -13.46 2.98
CA ILE A 180 6.17 -12.61 2.99
C ILE A 180 4.96 -13.37 2.43
N LEU A 181 5.11 -14.08 1.30
CA LEU A 181 4.04 -14.91 0.72
C LEU A 181 3.65 -16.06 1.64
N ALA A 182 4.62 -16.70 2.31
CA ALA A 182 4.36 -17.82 3.22
C ALA A 182 3.51 -17.41 4.45
N GLU A 183 3.58 -16.14 4.86
CA GLU A 183 2.78 -15.59 5.96
C GLU A 183 1.47 -14.95 5.51
N ASP A 184 1.22 -14.84 4.19
CA ASP A 184 0.06 -14.14 3.66
C ASP A 184 -1.18 -15.04 3.69
N PRO A 185 -2.20 -14.75 4.51
CA PRO A 185 -3.36 -15.63 4.65
C PRO A 185 -4.29 -15.58 3.41
N TYR A 186 -4.05 -14.68 2.47
CA TYR A 186 -4.80 -14.55 1.22
C TYR A 186 -4.11 -15.22 0.03
N PHE A 187 -2.87 -15.69 0.18
CA PHE A 187 -2.14 -16.38 -0.88
C PHE A 187 -2.09 -17.87 -0.58
N GLY A 188 -2.99 -18.64 -1.19
CA GLY A 188 -3.12 -20.08 -0.91
C GLY A 188 -2.05 -20.97 -1.56
N ALA A 189 -1.29 -20.45 -2.53
CA ALA A 189 -0.29 -21.22 -3.25
C ALA A 189 1.05 -21.25 -2.51
N LYS A 190 1.81 -22.34 -2.68
CA LYS A 190 3.14 -22.49 -2.08
C LYS A 190 4.20 -22.05 -3.09
N VAL A 191 4.77 -20.87 -2.86
CA VAL A 191 5.91 -20.33 -3.62
C VAL A 191 7.06 -20.09 -2.65
N ALA A 192 8.05 -20.97 -2.64
CA ALA A 192 9.17 -20.93 -1.70
C ALA A 192 10.52 -20.60 -2.37
N SER A 193 10.54 -20.47 -3.70
CA SER A 193 11.72 -20.19 -4.50
C SER A 193 11.36 -19.53 -5.83
N PHE A 194 12.36 -18.98 -6.51
CA PHE A 194 12.17 -18.43 -7.86
C PHE A 194 11.67 -19.47 -8.86
N GLY A 195 12.16 -20.71 -8.78
CA GLY A 195 11.67 -21.79 -9.63
C GLY A 195 10.20 -22.14 -9.38
N ASP A 196 9.72 -22.04 -8.13
CA ASP A 196 8.30 -22.23 -7.82
C ASP A 196 7.46 -21.07 -8.36
N LEU A 197 7.97 -19.84 -8.27
CA LEU A 197 7.33 -18.64 -8.80
C LEU A 197 7.14 -18.74 -10.31
N VAL A 198 8.20 -19.11 -11.05
CA VAL A 198 8.13 -19.28 -12.51
C VAL A 198 7.09 -20.32 -12.89
N ARG A 199 7.05 -21.49 -12.23
CA ARG A 199 6.03 -22.52 -12.51
C ARG A 199 4.62 -22.04 -12.22
N PHE A 200 4.42 -21.25 -11.16
CA PHE A 200 3.13 -20.65 -10.86
C PHE A 200 2.72 -19.64 -11.95
N GLN A 201 3.63 -18.76 -12.35
CA GLN A 201 3.41 -17.76 -13.40
C GLN A 201 3.09 -18.42 -14.74
N GLU A 202 3.84 -19.46 -15.14
CA GLU A 202 3.58 -20.26 -16.33
C GLU A 202 2.18 -20.90 -16.28
N PHE A 203 1.80 -21.47 -15.14
CA PHE A 203 0.46 -22.07 -14.96
C PHE A 203 -0.66 -21.04 -15.14
N VAL A 204 -0.53 -19.88 -14.49
CA VAL A 204 -1.52 -18.79 -14.57
C VAL A 204 -1.60 -18.23 -15.99
N ARG A 205 -0.48 -18.05 -16.67
CA ARG A 205 -0.43 -17.49 -18.04
C ARG A 205 -0.88 -18.49 -19.10
N ALA A 206 -0.68 -19.79 -18.88
CA ALA A 206 -1.24 -20.86 -19.72
C ALA A 206 -2.73 -21.10 -19.49
N ASN A 207 -3.25 -20.76 -18.30
CA ASN A 207 -4.65 -20.92 -17.91
C ASN A 207 -5.25 -19.60 -17.39
N PRO A 208 -5.26 -18.52 -18.18
CA PRO A 208 -5.55 -17.18 -17.67
C PRO A 208 -7.02 -16.98 -17.29
N VAL A 209 -7.91 -17.83 -17.82
CA VAL A 209 -9.35 -17.81 -17.54
C VAL A 209 -9.78 -19.16 -16.94
N GLU A 210 -9.87 -19.21 -15.60
CA GLU A 210 -10.39 -20.38 -14.89
C GLU A 210 -11.90 -20.56 -15.07
N ALA A 211 -12.45 -21.67 -14.55
CA ALA A 211 -13.87 -22.00 -14.65
C ALA A 211 -14.80 -20.89 -14.13
N THR A 212 -14.56 -20.37 -12.91
CA THR A 212 -15.38 -19.29 -12.32
C THR A 212 -15.34 -18.03 -13.17
N MET A 213 -14.14 -17.62 -13.59
CA MET A 213 -13.94 -16.45 -14.44
C MET A 213 -14.61 -16.63 -15.81
N ARG A 214 -14.49 -17.83 -16.40
CA ARG A 214 -15.11 -18.19 -17.69
C ARG A 214 -16.62 -18.07 -17.63
N ASP A 215 -17.25 -18.62 -16.61
CA ASP A 215 -18.71 -18.58 -16.49
C ASP A 215 -19.21 -17.13 -16.35
N ARG A 216 -18.48 -16.30 -15.60
CA ARG A 216 -18.80 -14.87 -15.42
C ARG A 216 -18.59 -14.07 -16.69
N LEU A 217 -17.43 -14.20 -17.33
CA LEU A 217 -17.15 -13.50 -18.59
C LEU A 217 -18.10 -13.96 -19.70
N ARG A 218 -18.44 -15.25 -19.77
CA ARG A 218 -19.44 -15.74 -20.72
C ARG A 218 -20.78 -15.04 -20.51
N ALA A 219 -21.28 -15.03 -19.28
CA ALA A 219 -22.52 -14.34 -18.95
C ALA A 219 -22.47 -12.84 -19.30
N PHE A 220 -21.31 -12.19 -19.06
CA PHE A 220 -21.09 -10.78 -19.38
C PHE A 220 -21.09 -10.52 -20.90
N PHE A 221 -20.32 -11.26 -21.69
CA PHE A 221 -20.17 -11.05 -23.13
C PHE A 221 -21.40 -11.49 -23.96
N ASP A 222 -22.12 -12.52 -23.51
CA ASP A 222 -23.33 -13.01 -24.19
C ASP A 222 -24.58 -12.18 -23.83
N ALA A 223 -24.51 -11.37 -22.77
CA ALA A 223 -25.59 -10.46 -22.42
C ALA A 223 -25.78 -9.37 -23.49
N PRO A 224 -27.03 -9.05 -23.89
CA PRO A 224 -27.29 -7.95 -24.82
C PRO A 224 -26.89 -6.59 -24.24
N ILE A 225 -26.95 -6.45 -22.90
CA ILE A 225 -26.44 -5.35 -22.09
C ILE A 225 -26.37 -5.83 -20.64
N THR A 226 -25.33 -5.47 -19.87
CA THR A 226 -25.38 -5.59 -18.40
C THR A 226 -26.23 -4.47 -17.83
N VAL A 227 -27.28 -4.82 -17.09
CA VAL A 227 -28.30 -3.86 -16.67
C VAL A 227 -28.24 -3.57 -15.17
N GLY A 228 -27.83 -2.34 -14.84
CA GLY A 228 -27.95 -1.73 -13.51
C GLY A 228 -27.96 -0.21 -13.62
N PHE A 229 -28.45 0.51 -12.60
CA PHE A 229 -28.58 1.99 -12.60
C PHE A 229 -27.29 2.72 -13.06
N ARG A 230 -26.11 2.21 -12.68
CA ARG A 230 -24.82 2.77 -13.08
C ARG A 230 -24.48 2.57 -14.56
N ASP A 231 -24.87 1.43 -15.13
CA ASP A 231 -24.73 1.18 -16.57
C ASP A 231 -25.61 2.13 -17.39
N VAL A 232 -26.77 2.53 -16.86
CA VAL A 232 -27.63 3.56 -17.47
C VAL A 232 -26.92 4.91 -17.50
N ILE A 233 -26.38 5.37 -16.37
CA ILE A 233 -25.62 6.63 -16.29
C ILE A 233 -24.48 6.62 -17.29
N ARG A 234 -23.68 5.55 -17.31
CA ARG A 234 -22.56 5.42 -18.25
C ARG A 234 -23.01 5.36 -19.70
N TYR A 235 -24.11 4.68 -20.00
CA TYR A 235 -24.67 4.63 -21.35
C TYR A 235 -25.10 6.01 -21.85
N LEU A 236 -25.70 6.82 -20.97
CA LEU A 236 -26.05 8.22 -21.24
C LEU A 236 -24.81 9.08 -21.50
N GLU A 237 -23.70 8.78 -20.83
CA GLU A 237 -22.39 9.40 -21.06
C GLU A 237 -21.63 8.83 -22.27
N GLY A 238 -22.22 7.88 -23.00
CA GLY A 238 -21.67 7.34 -24.26
C GLY A 238 -20.99 5.98 -24.16
N SER A 239 -20.85 5.39 -22.96
CA SER A 239 -20.30 4.04 -22.78
C SER A 239 -21.18 2.98 -23.46
N ARG A 240 -20.58 1.92 -23.98
CA ARG A 240 -21.28 0.83 -24.67
C ARG A 240 -20.86 -0.53 -24.12
N HIS A 241 -21.80 -1.46 -24.05
CA HIS A 241 -21.54 -2.87 -23.73
C HIS A 241 -20.84 -3.55 -24.91
N PRO A 242 -19.89 -4.47 -24.70
CA PRO A 242 -19.26 -5.23 -25.77
C PRO A 242 -20.27 -6.00 -26.63
N THR A 243 -19.94 -6.18 -27.92
CA THR A 243 -20.83 -6.80 -28.90
C THR A 243 -20.32 -8.10 -29.50
N LEU A 244 -19.11 -8.53 -29.12
CA LEU A 244 -18.40 -9.68 -29.68
C LEU A 244 -19.05 -11.06 -29.39
N GLY A 245 -19.75 -11.21 -28.26
CA GLY A 245 -20.13 -12.52 -27.72
C GLY A 245 -18.94 -13.30 -27.14
N TRP A 246 -19.21 -14.27 -26.27
CA TRP A 246 -18.17 -14.96 -25.49
C TRP A 246 -17.18 -15.74 -26.36
N GLU A 247 -17.64 -16.52 -27.33
CA GLU A 247 -16.76 -17.36 -28.16
C GLU A 247 -15.69 -16.54 -28.88
N ARG A 248 -16.07 -15.37 -29.39
CA ARG A 248 -15.13 -14.47 -30.07
C ARG A 248 -14.22 -13.77 -29.08
N ALA A 249 -14.76 -13.32 -27.94
CA ALA A 249 -13.97 -12.71 -26.88
C ALA A 249 -12.89 -13.66 -26.35
N ASP A 250 -13.24 -14.92 -26.06
CA ASP A 250 -12.31 -15.97 -25.62
C ASP A 250 -11.17 -16.20 -26.63
N GLN A 251 -11.49 -16.23 -27.93
CA GLN A 251 -10.47 -16.33 -28.97
C GLN A 251 -9.51 -15.13 -29.01
N VAL A 252 -10.03 -13.90 -28.83
CA VAL A 252 -9.21 -12.68 -28.81
C VAL A 252 -8.30 -12.69 -27.58
N ILE A 253 -8.86 -13.02 -26.40
CA ILE A 253 -8.09 -13.14 -25.15
C ILE A 253 -6.96 -14.16 -25.33
N LYS A 254 -7.26 -15.37 -25.84
CA LYS A 254 -6.24 -16.41 -26.08
C LYS A 254 -5.12 -15.93 -27.00
N ARG A 255 -5.44 -15.29 -28.13
CA ARG A 255 -4.42 -14.72 -29.03
C ARG A 255 -3.58 -13.65 -28.35
N CYS A 256 -4.18 -12.81 -27.52
CA CYS A 256 -3.43 -11.80 -26.77
C CYS A 256 -2.45 -12.45 -25.78
N PHE A 257 -2.82 -13.56 -25.14
CA PHE A 257 -1.90 -14.34 -24.29
C PHE A 257 -0.84 -15.10 -25.09
N GLU A 258 -1.15 -15.60 -26.29
CA GLU A 258 -0.15 -16.22 -27.15
C GLU A 258 0.96 -15.23 -27.57
N GLU A 259 0.61 -13.96 -27.77
CA GLU A 259 1.55 -12.92 -28.24
C GLU A 259 2.21 -12.13 -27.09
N PHE A 260 1.45 -11.83 -26.03
CA PHE A 260 1.87 -10.94 -24.93
C PHE A 260 1.72 -11.57 -23.55
N GLY A 261 1.49 -12.89 -23.48
CA GLY A 261 1.35 -13.63 -22.24
C GLY A 261 2.59 -13.58 -21.36
N ASP A 262 3.77 -13.26 -21.89
CA ASP A 262 5.02 -13.11 -21.15
C ASP A 262 5.39 -11.65 -20.83
N GLU A 263 4.44 -10.71 -20.92
CA GLU A 263 4.67 -9.34 -20.48
C GLU A 263 4.76 -9.24 -18.96
N ASN A 264 5.77 -8.49 -18.51
CA ASN A 264 5.93 -8.09 -17.12
C ASN A 264 5.27 -6.72 -16.90
N PHE A 265 4.26 -6.71 -16.04
CA PHE A 265 3.48 -5.52 -15.72
C PHE A 265 3.90 -4.86 -14.41
N LEU A 266 4.82 -5.44 -13.64
CA LEU A 266 5.27 -4.90 -12.36
C LEU A 266 6.70 -4.36 -12.46
N PRO A 267 6.90 -3.06 -12.24
CA PRO A 267 8.22 -2.53 -11.98
C PRO A 267 8.80 -3.14 -10.72
N VAL A 268 10.10 -3.42 -10.76
CA VAL A 268 10.85 -3.94 -9.62
C VAL A 268 10.78 -2.98 -8.44
N GLU A 269 10.60 -3.52 -7.22
CA GLU A 269 10.51 -2.73 -5.99
C GLU A 269 11.29 -3.35 -4.83
N ILE A 270 11.88 -2.50 -3.98
CA ILE A 270 12.40 -2.86 -2.65
C ILE A 270 12.04 -1.79 -1.61
N ASN A 271 11.77 -2.23 -0.37
CA ASN A 271 11.27 -1.40 0.71
C ASN A 271 12.18 -1.37 1.92
N TYR A 272 12.21 -0.22 2.57
CA TYR A 272 12.93 0.00 3.82
C TYR A 272 12.01 0.63 4.84
N TYR A 273 12.05 0.16 6.08
CA TYR A 273 11.46 0.83 7.24
C TYR A 273 12.58 1.21 8.20
N THR A 274 12.92 2.49 8.20
CA THR A 274 13.98 3.06 9.05
C THR A 274 13.60 4.48 9.46
N ARG A 275 14.48 5.15 10.20
CA ARG A 275 14.35 6.53 10.66
C ARG A 275 14.08 7.48 9.49
N SER A 276 13.33 8.53 9.78
CA SER A 276 13.01 9.60 8.83
C SER A 276 14.26 10.39 8.47
N VAL A 277 14.52 10.58 7.17
CA VAL A 277 15.60 11.44 6.64
C VAL A 277 15.47 12.90 7.05
N ALA A 278 14.32 13.30 7.63
CA ALA A 278 14.13 14.60 8.25
C ALA A 278 15.04 14.85 9.45
N PHE A 279 15.55 13.79 10.10
CA PHE A 279 16.55 13.92 11.17
C PHE A 279 17.95 13.81 10.57
N ALA A 280 18.81 14.80 10.87
CA ALA A 280 20.23 14.66 10.55
C ALA A 280 20.86 13.53 11.41
N PRO A 281 21.85 12.77 10.90
CA PRO A 281 22.49 11.69 11.65
C PRO A 281 23.00 12.07 13.05
N ASP A 282 23.61 13.25 13.18
CA ASP A 282 24.08 13.74 14.48
C ASP A 282 22.93 14.06 15.43
N GLN A 283 21.84 14.61 14.91
CA GLN A 283 20.62 14.88 15.68
C GLN A 283 19.98 13.56 16.15
N ALA A 284 19.88 12.56 15.29
CA ALA A 284 19.36 11.25 15.63
C ALA A 284 20.20 10.59 16.74
N ARG A 285 21.52 10.62 16.62
CA ARG A 285 22.45 10.13 17.67
C ARG A 285 22.27 10.85 19.00
N ALA A 286 22.11 12.17 18.98
CA ALA A 286 21.89 12.95 20.20
C ALA A 286 20.57 12.59 20.87
N ILE A 287 19.51 12.38 20.09
CA ILE A 287 18.20 11.92 20.62
C ILE A 287 18.32 10.50 21.18
N GLU A 288 19.02 9.58 20.50
CA GLU A 288 19.27 8.22 21.02
C GLU A 288 19.98 8.23 22.37
N ALA A 289 21.04 9.03 22.50
CA ALA A 289 21.76 9.17 23.77
C ALA A 289 20.84 9.73 24.87
N SER A 290 20.07 10.77 24.56
CA SER A 290 19.09 11.33 25.50
C SER A 290 17.99 10.33 25.89
N ASN A 291 17.50 9.53 24.94
CA ASN A 291 16.49 8.51 25.18
C ASN A 291 17.04 7.36 26.02
N LEU A 292 18.33 7.03 25.88
CA LEU A 292 18.99 6.04 26.74
C LEU A 292 19.07 6.55 28.19
N GLU A 293 19.48 7.79 28.42
CA GLU A 293 19.47 8.40 29.75
C GLU A 293 18.05 8.42 30.37
N ALA A 294 17.05 8.69 29.54
CA ALA A 294 15.64 8.67 29.92
C ALA A 294 15.16 7.25 30.28
N ALA A 295 15.57 6.23 29.52
CA ALA A 295 15.29 4.83 29.79
C ALA A 295 15.97 4.33 31.07
N GLU A 296 17.22 4.74 31.33
CA GLU A 296 17.91 4.43 32.58
C GLU A 296 17.21 5.06 33.80
N ALA A 297 16.71 6.30 33.67
CA ALA A 297 15.91 6.92 34.71
C ALA A 297 14.59 6.17 34.94
N PHE A 298 13.91 5.78 33.86
CA PHE A 298 12.68 5.00 33.95
C PHE A 298 12.90 3.61 34.55
N ALA A 299 14.01 2.95 34.21
CA ALA A 299 14.40 1.65 34.77
C ALA A 299 14.59 1.71 36.29
N ARG A 300 15.28 2.74 36.81
CA ARG A 300 15.39 2.97 38.27
C ARG A 300 14.03 3.17 38.90
N TRP A 301 13.17 3.95 38.25
CA TRP A 301 11.82 4.19 38.76
C TRP A 301 10.93 2.94 38.72
N MET A 302 11.12 2.06 37.74
CA MET A 302 10.48 0.75 37.69
C MET A 302 10.89 -0.13 38.87
N VAL A 303 12.17 -0.12 39.27
CA VAL A 303 12.63 -0.84 40.48
C VAL A 303 11.96 -0.32 41.76
N GLU A 304 11.73 0.99 41.85
CA GLU A 304 11.07 1.61 43.01
C GLU A 304 9.56 1.30 43.09
N ARG A 305 8.87 1.17 41.95
CA ARG A 305 7.41 1.07 41.87
C ARG A 305 6.89 -0.36 41.65
N LEU A 306 7.64 -1.21 40.96
CA LEU A 306 7.22 -2.60 40.71
C LEU A 306 7.51 -3.49 41.93
N PRO A 307 6.72 -4.57 42.12
CA PRO A 307 7.04 -5.59 43.12
C PRO A 307 8.47 -6.10 42.95
N PHE A 308 9.21 -6.19 44.06
CA PHE A 308 10.60 -6.64 44.07
C PHE A 308 10.80 -7.99 43.36
N THR A 309 9.85 -8.91 43.49
CA THR A 309 9.87 -10.21 42.81
C THR A 309 9.92 -10.13 41.29
N MET A 310 9.43 -9.03 40.69
CA MET A 310 9.44 -8.82 39.24
C MET A 310 10.76 -8.26 38.73
N THR A 311 11.51 -7.53 39.57
CA THR A 311 12.73 -6.81 39.15
C THR A 311 14.01 -7.44 39.69
N ALA A 312 13.96 -8.18 40.80
CA ALA A 312 15.14 -8.71 41.49
C ALA A 312 16.00 -9.68 40.65
N ALA A 313 15.38 -10.39 39.70
CA ALA A 313 16.07 -11.36 38.84
C ALA A 313 16.64 -10.73 37.56
N LEU A 314 16.38 -9.45 37.30
CA LEU A 314 16.86 -8.77 36.10
C LEU A 314 18.15 -8.02 36.41
N SER A 315 19.12 -8.12 35.49
CA SER A 315 20.29 -7.25 35.50
C SER A 315 19.91 -5.79 35.18
N ASP A 316 20.75 -4.83 35.57
CA ASP A 316 20.57 -3.41 35.22
C ASP A 316 20.41 -3.21 33.71
N ARG A 317 21.14 -4.01 32.91
CA ARG A 317 21.04 -3.99 31.45
C ARG A 317 19.66 -4.46 30.98
N GLU A 318 19.16 -5.59 31.49
CA GLU A 318 17.81 -6.09 31.14
C GLU A 318 16.72 -5.12 31.57
N LEU A 319 16.85 -4.48 32.74
CA LEU A 319 15.93 -3.44 33.21
C LEU A 319 15.93 -2.22 32.28
N CYS A 320 17.12 -1.77 31.85
CA CYS A 320 17.24 -0.67 30.90
C CYS A 320 16.67 -1.03 29.53
N GLU A 321 16.92 -2.24 29.02
CA GLU A 321 16.35 -2.73 27.75
C GLU A 321 14.81 -2.82 27.83
N LEU A 322 14.27 -3.31 28.96
CA LEU A 322 12.84 -3.36 29.22
C LEU A 322 12.23 -1.95 29.28
N ALA A 323 12.83 -1.04 30.05
CA ALA A 323 12.40 0.35 30.18
C ALA A 323 12.40 1.08 28.83
N HIS A 324 13.49 0.92 28.06
CA HIS A 324 13.60 1.49 26.73
C HIS A 324 12.51 0.93 25.80
N GLY A 325 12.28 -0.39 25.81
CA GLY A 325 11.21 -1.02 25.04
C GLY A 325 9.82 -0.52 25.41
N VAL A 326 9.54 -0.33 26.71
CA VAL A 326 8.26 0.25 27.19
C VAL A 326 8.07 1.67 26.69
N LEU A 327 9.11 2.52 26.81
CA LEU A 327 9.05 3.90 26.35
C LEU A 327 8.92 4.00 24.83
N ASP A 328 9.67 3.19 24.08
CA ASP A 328 9.55 3.10 22.62
C ASP A 328 8.11 2.78 22.21
N LEU A 329 7.49 1.76 22.81
CA LEU A 329 6.10 1.38 22.51
C LEU A 329 5.10 2.48 22.89
N HIS A 330 5.28 3.12 24.05
CA HIS A 330 4.41 4.18 24.54
C HIS A 330 4.46 5.44 23.65
N PHE A 331 5.66 5.80 23.19
CA PHE A 331 5.90 6.99 22.37
C PHE A 331 5.80 6.74 20.87
N ASP A 332 5.72 5.48 20.40
CA ASP A 332 5.50 5.12 19.00
C ASP A 332 4.20 5.74 18.43
N TYR A 333 3.99 5.60 17.12
CA TYR A 333 2.76 6.06 16.49
C TYR A 333 1.50 5.50 17.19
N PRO A 334 0.44 6.32 17.34
CA PRO A 334 -0.78 5.89 18.00
C PRO A 334 -1.39 4.64 17.36
N VAL A 335 -1.72 3.66 18.20
CA VAL A 335 -2.47 2.47 17.84
C VAL A 335 -3.91 2.64 18.32
N PHE A 336 -4.85 2.37 17.44
CA PHE A 336 -6.27 2.49 17.73
C PHE A 336 -6.90 1.12 17.82
N GLU A 337 -7.61 0.87 18.92
CA GLU A 337 -8.56 -0.22 18.97
C GLU A 337 -9.67 0.07 17.97
N VAL A 338 -9.98 -0.93 17.15
CA VAL A 338 -10.99 -0.80 16.11
C VAL A 338 -12.37 -0.87 16.75
N GLU A 339 -13.17 0.19 16.58
CA GLU A 339 -14.54 0.21 17.02
C GLU A 339 -15.35 -0.77 16.17
N PRO A 340 -16.08 -1.73 16.79
CA PRO A 340 -16.93 -2.63 16.04
C PRO A 340 -18.01 -1.87 15.28
N TYR A 341 -18.11 -2.11 13.98
CA TYR A 341 -19.23 -1.65 13.17
C TYR A 341 -20.53 -2.32 13.64
N SER A 342 -21.56 -1.51 13.84
CA SER A 342 -22.92 -1.95 14.19
C SER A 342 -24.01 -1.22 13.38
N GLY A 343 -23.71 -0.82 12.15
CA GLY A 343 -24.68 -0.15 11.26
C GLY A 343 -24.36 1.31 10.94
N ILE A 344 -25.09 1.88 9.97
CA ILE A 344 -24.96 3.30 9.58
C ILE A 344 -25.56 4.22 10.65
N ALA A 345 -26.66 3.83 11.30
CA ALA A 345 -27.27 4.54 12.42
C ALA A 345 -26.70 4.12 13.79
N SER A 346 -25.42 3.75 13.84
CA SER A 346 -24.77 3.25 15.05
C SER A 346 -24.10 4.34 15.88
N ALA A 347 -23.83 4.02 17.15
CA ALA A 347 -22.98 4.82 18.02
C ALA A 347 -21.57 5.02 17.42
N ALA A 348 -21.05 4.07 16.62
CA ALA A 348 -19.76 4.21 15.94
C ALA A 348 -19.79 5.31 14.87
N THR A 349 -20.87 5.40 14.07
CA THR A 349 -21.05 6.49 13.10
C THR A 349 -21.21 7.84 13.80
N ALA A 350 -21.99 7.91 14.88
CA ALA A 350 -22.13 9.13 15.66
C ALA A 350 -20.80 9.58 16.28
N ARG A 351 -20.00 8.64 16.81
CA ARG A 351 -18.64 8.91 17.31
C ARG A 351 -17.70 9.37 16.20
N LEU A 352 -17.76 8.78 15.01
CA LEU A 352 -16.99 9.25 13.86
C LEU A 352 -17.36 10.69 13.50
N LEU A 353 -18.66 11.01 13.38
CA LEU A 353 -19.14 12.36 13.07
C LEU A 353 -18.69 13.36 14.15
N LEU A 354 -18.80 13.00 15.42
CA LEU A 354 -18.33 13.83 16.52
C LEU A 354 -16.82 14.04 16.46
N ARG A 355 -16.03 12.98 16.27
CA ARG A 355 -14.57 13.07 16.11
C ARG A 355 -14.20 13.93 14.91
N ALA A 356 -14.88 13.78 13.77
CA ALA A 356 -14.67 14.59 12.59
C ALA A 356 -15.00 16.07 12.82
N ALA A 357 -16.12 16.36 13.51
CA ALA A 357 -16.51 17.72 13.88
C ALA A 357 -15.48 18.36 14.83
N VAL A 358 -15.03 17.63 15.86
CA VAL A 358 -14.00 18.07 16.79
C VAL A 358 -12.67 18.28 16.07
N GLY A 359 -12.21 17.31 15.28
CA GLY A 359 -10.97 17.40 14.52
C GLY A 359 -10.97 18.56 13.52
N THR A 360 -12.10 18.81 12.86
CA THR A 360 -12.28 19.97 11.97
C THR A 360 -12.22 21.27 12.76
N THR A 361 -12.90 21.36 13.91
CA THR A 361 -12.89 22.55 14.76
C THR A 361 -11.48 22.85 15.29
N VAL A 362 -10.76 21.83 15.76
CA VAL A 362 -9.35 21.93 16.17
C VAL A 362 -8.49 22.45 15.02
N HIS A 363 -8.65 21.90 13.82
CA HIS A 363 -7.91 22.34 12.65
C HIS A 363 -8.20 23.80 12.30
N LEU A 364 -9.47 24.19 12.27
CA LEU A 364 -9.89 25.57 11.95
C LEU A 364 -9.47 26.60 13.01
N THR A 365 -9.33 26.18 14.27
CA THR A 365 -8.86 27.04 15.36
C THR A 365 -7.34 27.14 15.47
N GLY A 366 -6.59 26.30 14.74
CA GLY A 366 -5.13 26.28 14.78
C GLY A 366 -4.55 25.76 16.10
N LEU A 367 -5.36 25.08 16.93
CA LEU A 367 -4.89 24.50 18.20
C LEU A 367 -3.95 23.33 17.93
N ASN A 368 -2.78 23.34 18.58
CA ASN A 368 -1.83 22.23 18.50
C ASN A 368 -2.27 21.12 19.46
N MET A 369 -2.76 20.00 18.92
CA MET A 369 -3.13 18.83 19.71
C MET A 369 -1.91 17.97 19.97
N PRO A 370 -1.66 17.52 21.22
CA PRO A 370 -0.62 16.55 21.47
C PRO A 370 -0.96 15.22 20.80
N GLU A 371 0.08 14.53 20.29
CA GLU A 371 -0.10 13.17 19.80
C GLU A 371 -0.47 12.22 20.94
N ARG A 372 -1.46 11.35 20.70
CA ARG A 372 -1.83 10.29 21.63
C ARG A 372 -0.64 9.36 21.90
N ARG A 373 -0.55 8.88 23.14
CA ARG A 373 0.42 7.85 23.54
C ARG A 373 -0.25 6.50 23.71
N ASN A 374 0.52 5.43 23.51
CA ASN A 374 -0.01 4.07 23.56
C ASN A 374 -0.01 3.53 24.99
N PRO A 375 -1.14 3.03 25.52
CA PRO A 375 -1.10 2.22 26.73
C PRO A 375 -0.38 0.90 26.43
N ILE A 376 0.43 0.42 27.38
CA ILE A 376 1.11 -0.86 27.28
C ILE A 376 0.11 -1.97 27.60
N ASN A 377 -0.06 -2.88 26.65
CA ASN A 377 -0.84 -4.10 26.77
C ASN A 377 -0.09 -5.26 26.11
N LEU A 378 -0.64 -6.47 26.17
CA LEU A 378 0.00 -7.66 25.62
C LEU A 378 0.24 -7.56 24.10
N ASP A 379 -0.72 -7.01 23.36
CA ASP A 379 -0.61 -6.90 21.90
C ASP A 379 0.49 -5.93 21.47
N LEU A 380 0.64 -4.82 22.19
CA LEU A 380 1.71 -3.87 21.96
C LEU A 380 3.07 -4.42 22.42
N ALA A 381 3.10 -5.12 23.56
CA ALA A 381 4.31 -5.74 24.10
C ALA A 381 4.96 -6.72 23.10
N ARG A 382 4.16 -7.44 22.30
CA ARG A 382 4.65 -8.34 21.24
C ARG A 382 5.53 -7.67 20.18
N ARG A 383 5.48 -6.34 20.06
CA ARG A 383 6.28 -5.56 19.10
C ARG A 383 7.68 -5.24 19.60
N SER A 384 7.99 -5.53 20.85
CA SER A 384 9.30 -5.30 21.46
C SER A 384 9.79 -6.59 22.12
N ARG A 385 10.88 -7.17 21.61
CA ARG A 385 11.42 -8.43 22.16
C ARG A 385 11.75 -8.34 23.66
N PRO A 386 12.41 -7.29 24.19
CA PRO A 386 12.70 -7.23 25.62
C PRO A 386 11.42 -7.16 26.47
N VAL A 387 10.39 -6.44 26.01
CA VAL A 387 9.11 -6.36 26.72
C VAL A 387 8.38 -7.70 26.68
N LEU A 388 8.29 -8.33 25.50
CA LEU A 388 7.64 -9.63 25.34
C LEU A 388 8.33 -10.71 26.18
N ALA A 389 9.65 -10.81 26.10
CA ALA A 389 10.44 -11.80 26.85
C ALA A 389 10.27 -11.65 28.37
N PHE A 390 10.11 -10.42 28.87
CA PHE A 390 9.80 -10.16 30.26
C PHE A 390 8.37 -10.61 30.62
N ILE A 391 7.37 -10.21 29.83
CA ILE A 391 5.96 -10.56 30.04
C ILE A 391 5.74 -12.09 30.03
N GLU A 392 6.42 -12.82 29.14
CA GLU A 392 6.29 -14.27 29.03
C GLU A 392 6.79 -15.01 30.29
N ARG A 393 7.74 -14.44 31.04
CA ARG A 393 8.25 -14.99 32.32
C ARG A 393 7.26 -14.82 33.48
N LEU A 394 6.32 -13.89 33.38
CA LEU A 394 5.36 -13.58 34.44
C LEU A 394 4.14 -14.51 34.41
N SER A 395 3.57 -14.77 35.59
CA SER A 395 2.25 -15.38 35.71
C SER A 395 1.15 -14.43 35.21
N GLU A 396 -0.04 -14.93 34.87
CA GLU A 396 -1.14 -14.07 34.40
C GLU A 396 -1.52 -12.95 35.38
N PRO A 397 -1.65 -13.19 36.71
CA PRO A 397 -1.87 -12.12 37.69
C PRO A 397 -0.72 -11.08 37.74
N ASP A 398 0.52 -11.55 37.61
CA ASP A 398 1.70 -10.67 37.60
C ASP A 398 1.75 -9.79 36.35
N ARG A 399 1.33 -10.32 35.19
CA ARG A 399 1.21 -9.54 33.94
C ARG A 399 0.21 -8.39 34.10
N LEU A 400 -0.96 -8.66 34.67
CA LEU A 400 -1.99 -7.64 34.91
C LEU A 400 -1.48 -6.56 35.88
N THR A 401 -0.79 -6.99 36.95
CA THR A 401 -0.18 -6.08 37.92
C THR A 401 0.88 -5.19 37.26
N PHE A 402 1.76 -5.78 36.45
CA PHE A 402 2.77 -5.05 35.70
C PHE A 402 2.14 -4.00 34.77
N PHE A 403 1.15 -4.38 33.93
CA PHE A 403 0.51 -3.43 33.03
C PHE A 403 -0.19 -2.29 33.78
N THR A 404 -0.81 -2.58 34.92
CA THR A 404 -1.47 -1.55 35.74
C THR A 404 -0.46 -0.52 36.25
N ILE A 405 0.64 -0.99 36.86
CA ILE A 405 1.67 -0.12 37.44
C ILE A 405 2.39 0.67 36.34
N ILE A 406 2.80 0.02 35.25
CA ILE A 406 3.52 0.68 34.16
C ILE A 406 2.66 1.74 33.48
N ASN A 407 1.39 1.46 33.20
CA ASN A 407 0.51 2.47 32.61
C ASN A 407 0.25 3.64 33.57
N ALA A 408 0.17 3.40 34.88
CA ALA A 408 0.09 4.47 35.87
C ALA A 408 1.36 5.35 35.86
N MET A 409 2.54 4.73 35.82
CA MET A 409 3.81 5.45 35.70
C MET A 409 3.89 6.27 34.40
N LEU A 410 3.48 5.71 33.27
CA LEU A 410 3.47 6.42 31.98
C LEU A 410 2.45 7.57 31.94
N TRP A 411 1.33 7.43 32.65
CA TRP A 411 0.40 8.54 32.86
C TRP A 411 1.04 9.66 33.70
N GLU A 412 1.76 9.31 34.77
CA GLU A 412 2.55 10.29 35.55
C GLU A 412 3.60 10.99 34.66
N VAL A 413 4.29 10.27 33.77
CA VAL A 413 5.21 10.87 32.77
C VAL A 413 4.50 11.92 31.91
N ALA A 414 3.29 11.62 31.44
CA ALA A 414 2.51 12.54 30.62
C ALA A 414 2.09 13.80 31.40
N VAL A 415 1.68 13.64 32.67
CA VAL A 415 1.27 14.76 33.55
C VAL A 415 2.46 15.65 33.92
N PHE A 416 3.62 15.07 34.24
CA PHE A 416 4.81 15.83 34.62
C PHE A 416 5.59 16.37 33.42
N GLY A 417 5.31 15.88 32.21
CA GLY A 417 6.01 16.28 30.98
C GLY A 417 7.40 15.66 30.83
N GLY A 418 7.69 14.57 31.55
CA GLY A 418 8.97 13.87 31.52
C GLY A 418 9.08 12.77 32.58
N ILE A 419 10.15 11.99 32.48
CA ILE A 419 10.50 10.89 33.39
C ILE A 419 11.25 11.49 34.60
N PRO A 420 10.81 11.21 35.84
CA PRO A 420 11.53 11.65 37.03
C PRO A 420 12.94 11.07 37.08
N GLY A 421 13.92 11.94 37.26
CA GLY A 421 15.32 11.61 37.49
C GLY A 421 15.77 11.97 38.90
N PRO A 422 17.03 11.63 39.26
CA PRO A 422 17.63 12.03 40.53
C PRO A 422 17.54 13.55 40.75
N GLY A 423 17.26 13.97 41.98
CA GLY A 423 17.24 15.39 42.38
C GLY A 423 16.06 16.20 41.82
N GLY A 424 14.99 15.56 41.35
CA GLY A 424 13.81 16.25 40.82
C GLY A 424 13.94 16.73 39.37
N SER A 425 15.00 16.31 38.66
CA SER A 425 15.16 16.56 37.24
C SER A 425 14.12 15.77 36.42
N LEU A 426 13.69 16.31 35.28
CA LEU A 426 12.79 15.62 34.35
C LEU A 426 13.54 15.31 33.06
N ARG A 427 13.54 14.03 32.66
CA ARG A 427 14.13 13.56 31.40
C ARG A 427 13.05 13.38 30.35
N GLN A 428 13.23 13.98 29.19
CA GLN A 428 12.28 13.83 28.09
C GLN A 428 12.63 12.60 27.25
N TYR A 429 11.62 11.82 26.90
CA TYR A 429 11.71 10.81 25.87
C TYR A 429 11.14 11.37 24.56
N ARG A 430 11.85 11.19 23.44
CA ARG A 430 11.43 11.69 22.13
C ARG A 430 11.41 10.56 21.11
N ARG A 431 10.27 10.37 20.44
CA ARG A 431 10.18 9.42 19.32
C ARG A 431 11.15 9.86 18.21
N LEU A 432 11.96 8.92 17.75
CA LEU A 432 12.65 9.05 16.47
C LEU A 432 11.72 8.52 15.39
N ASP A 433 11.09 9.43 14.64
CA ASP A 433 10.10 9.02 13.64
C ASP A 433 10.72 8.06 12.65
N ARG A 434 10.03 6.95 12.41
CA ARG A 434 10.34 6.00 11.34
C ARG A 434 9.31 6.14 10.23
N THR A 435 9.74 5.89 9.01
CA THR A 435 8.86 5.88 7.85
C THR A 435 9.31 4.81 6.88
N PHE A 436 8.46 4.52 5.89
CA PHE A 436 8.84 3.62 4.82
C PHE A 436 9.45 4.37 3.65
N TYR A 437 10.38 3.72 2.98
CA TYR A 437 10.99 4.13 1.73
C TYR A 437 10.78 3.00 0.73
N SER A 438 10.22 3.30 -0.43
CA SER A 438 10.07 2.36 -1.54
C SER A 438 10.96 2.83 -2.68
N PHE A 439 11.90 2.00 -3.11
CA PHE A 439 12.65 2.18 -4.33
C PHE A 439 11.95 1.37 -5.42
N GLN A 440 11.22 2.06 -6.28
CA GLN A 440 10.44 1.46 -7.37
C GLN A 440 11.08 1.83 -8.70
N GLU A 441 11.29 0.86 -9.58
CA GLU A 441 11.82 1.09 -10.91
C GLU A 441 10.91 2.05 -11.69
N ARG A 442 11.51 3.00 -12.40
CA ARG A 442 10.80 3.94 -13.27
C ARG A 442 10.06 3.16 -14.36
N ALA A 443 8.77 3.41 -14.56
CA ALA A 443 7.96 2.71 -15.57
C ALA A 443 8.58 2.76 -16.98
N GLN A 444 9.25 3.85 -17.30
CA GLN A 444 9.91 4.05 -18.59
C GLN A 444 11.31 3.43 -18.69
N TYR A 445 11.89 2.92 -17.60
CA TYR A 445 13.29 2.47 -17.57
C TYR A 445 13.57 1.36 -18.58
N SER A 446 12.66 0.39 -18.73
CA SER A 446 12.83 -0.71 -19.69
C SER A 446 12.92 -0.22 -21.14
N VAL A 447 12.15 0.82 -21.50
CA VAL A 447 12.22 1.47 -22.82
C VAL A 447 13.47 2.35 -22.93
N GLU A 448 13.79 3.17 -21.91
CA GLU A 448 14.99 4.02 -21.88
C GLU A 448 16.31 3.22 -21.94
N LYS A 449 16.28 1.95 -21.50
CA LYS A 449 17.43 1.04 -21.55
C LYS A 449 17.66 0.47 -22.95
N GLU A 450 16.59 0.24 -23.71
CA GLU A 450 16.63 -0.41 -25.03
C GLU A 450 16.54 0.59 -26.21
N GLY A 451 16.14 1.83 -25.95
CA GLY A 451 15.90 2.83 -26.97
C GLY A 451 15.45 4.19 -26.42
N VAL A 452 14.51 4.81 -27.12
CA VAL A 452 14.02 6.17 -26.87
C VAL A 452 12.53 6.12 -26.50
N VAL A 453 12.17 6.83 -25.44
CA VAL A 453 10.78 7.03 -25.00
C VAL A 453 10.15 8.16 -25.82
N GLU A 454 8.98 7.90 -26.39
CA GLU A 454 8.20 8.89 -27.15
C GLU A 454 7.00 9.39 -26.34
N ASP A 455 6.23 8.46 -25.77
CA ASP A 455 5.00 8.76 -25.04
C ASP A 455 5.05 8.12 -23.64
N LEU A 456 4.55 8.84 -22.64
CA LEU A 456 4.33 8.36 -21.27
C LEU A 456 2.96 8.86 -20.82
N MET A 457 1.99 7.95 -20.73
CA MET A 457 0.59 8.26 -20.46
C MET A 457 0.04 7.36 -19.36
N THR A 458 -0.86 7.85 -18.52
CA THR A 458 -1.67 7.02 -17.63
C THR A 458 -2.88 6.43 -18.36
N LEU A 459 -3.57 5.44 -17.78
CA LEU A 459 -4.85 4.98 -18.36
C LEU A 459 -5.92 6.06 -18.41
N GLU A 460 -5.90 7.03 -17.50
CA GLU A 460 -6.78 8.21 -17.58
C GLU A 460 -6.51 9.02 -18.85
N ASP A 461 -5.24 9.26 -19.16
CA ASP A 461 -4.82 10.00 -20.36
C ASP A 461 -5.22 9.27 -21.65
N LEU A 462 -5.26 7.93 -21.61
CA LEU A 462 -5.69 7.12 -22.76
C LEU A 462 -7.15 7.34 -23.17
N LEU A 463 -8.00 7.83 -22.26
CA LEU A 463 -9.40 8.15 -22.56
C LEU A 463 -9.54 9.44 -23.38
N GLY A 464 -8.50 10.28 -23.42
CA GLY A 464 -8.45 11.51 -24.21
C GLY A 464 -8.16 11.30 -25.69
N SER A 465 -8.27 12.36 -26.50
CA SER A 465 -8.03 12.31 -27.95
C SER A 465 -6.61 11.88 -28.32
N GLU A 466 -5.60 12.33 -27.56
CA GLU A 466 -4.20 11.95 -27.76
C GLU A 466 -3.99 10.46 -27.46
N GLY A 467 -4.59 9.98 -26.36
CA GLY A 467 -4.62 8.57 -25.99
C GLY A 467 -5.24 7.67 -27.06
N GLN A 468 -6.40 8.04 -27.60
CA GLN A 468 -7.06 7.29 -28.67
C GLN A 468 -6.24 7.29 -29.97
N ALA A 469 -5.53 8.39 -30.27
CA ALA A 469 -4.60 8.44 -31.40
C ALA A 469 -3.41 7.50 -31.18
N LEU A 470 -2.85 7.45 -29.97
CA LEU A 470 -1.80 6.51 -29.60
C LEU A 470 -2.25 5.05 -29.77
N LEU A 471 -3.41 4.68 -29.22
CA LEU A 471 -3.96 3.32 -29.33
C LEU A 471 -4.23 2.90 -30.77
N SER A 472 -4.58 3.85 -31.65
CA SER A 472 -4.74 3.60 -33.08
C SER A 472 -3.41 3.36 -33.79
N ARG A 473 -2.35 4.08 -33.38
CA ARG A 473 -0.99 3.96 -33.94
C ARG A 473 -0.22 2.76 -33.40
N ARG A 474 -0.53 2.32 -32.17
CA ARG A 474 0.19 1.28 -31.41
C ARG A 474 -0.79 0.18 -30.95
N PRO A 475 -1.27 -0.71 -31.86
CA PRO A 475 -2.29 -1.72 -31.54
C PRO A 475 -1.84 -2.76 -30.50
N ALA A 476 -0.52 -2.97 -30.34
CA ALA A 476 0.03 -3.86 -29.32
C ALA A 476 -0.38 -3.45 -27.89
N ILE A 477 -0.50 -2.14 -27.62
CA ILE A 477 -0.91 -1.62 -26.30
C ILE A 477 -2.29 -2.18 -25.90
N VAL A 478 -3.25 -2.18 -26.83
CA VAL A 478 -4.61 -2.69 -26.57
C VAL A 478 -4.57 -4.17 -26.20
N ARG A 479 -3.79 -4.98 -26.94
CA ARG A 479 -3.65 -6.42 -26.69
C ARG A 479 -2.98 -6.70 -25.35
N LYS A 480 -1.95 -5.92 -24.98
CA LYS A 480 -1.32 -6.00 -23.65
C LYS A 480 -2.29 -5.61 -22.53
N LEU A 481 -3.17 -4.64 -22.74
CA LEU A 481 -4.22 -4.28 -21.77
C LEU A 481 -5.23 -5.41 -21.58
N VAL A 482 -5.58 -6.18 -22.62
CA VAL A 482 -6.40 -7.40 -22.48
C VAL A 482 -5.74 -8.40 -21.54
N VAL A 483 -4.44 -8.67 -21.73
CA VAL A 483 -3.65 -9.57 -20.86
C VAL A 483 -3.63 -9.04 -19.43
N PHE A 484 -3.27 -7.77 -19.24
CA PHE A 484 -3.19 -7.12 -17.92
C PHE A 484 -4.52 -7.23 -17.15
N PHE A 485 -5.65 -6.82 -17.74
CA PHE A 485 -6.93 -6.85 -17.03
C PHE A 485 -7.45 -8.27 -16.78
N THR A 486 -7.08 -9.23 -17.63
CA THR A 486 -7.40 -10.65 -17.41
C THR A 486 -6.60 -11.19 -16.21
N LEU A 487 -5.30 -10.86 -16.11
CA LEU A 487 -4.48 -11.22 -14.95
C LEU A 487 -4.98 -10.53 -13.67
N VAL A 488 -5.40 -9.25 -13.75
CA VAL A 488 -5.99 -8.53 -12.62
C VAL A 488 -7.25 -9.23 -12.11
N TYR A 489 -8.11 -9.69 -13.01
CA TYR A 489 -9.33 -10.39 -12.60
C TYR A 489 -9.02 -11.77 -12.03
N ARG A 490 -8.06 -12.50 -12.63
CA ARG A 490 -7.55 -13.76 -12.11
C ARG A 490 -6.98 -13.62 -10.69
N TYR A 491 -6.16 -12.60 -10.47
CA TYR A 491 -5.60 -12.24 -9.16
C TYR A 491 -6.69 -11.98 -8.11
N PHE A 492 -7.70 -11.18 -8.47
CA PHE A 492 -8.81 -10.87 -7.57
C PHE A 492 -9.62 -12.11 -7.18
N LEU A 493 -9.90 -13.01 -8.14
CA LEU A 493 -10.64 -14.24 -7.85
C LEU A 493 -9.84 -15.20 -6.95
N ASP A 494 -8.54 -15.32 -7.18
CA ASP A 494 -7.69 -16.23 -6.41
C ASP A 494 -7.42 -15.73 -4.98
N THR A 495 -7.27 -14.41 -4.81
CA THR A 495 -6.78 -13.81 -3.55
C THR A 495 -7.84 -13.01 -2.79
N SER A 496 -8.96 -12.68 -3.43
CA SER A 496 -9.95 -11.69 -2.94
C SER A 496 -9.35 -10.30 -2.68
N HIS A 497 -8.17 -9.99 -3.24
CA HIS A 497 -7.56 -8.66 -3.19
C HIS A 497 -8.01 -7.79 -4.35
N VAL A 498 -8.32 -6.53 -4.05
CA VAL A 498 -8.61 -5.49 -5.03
C VAL A 498 -7.32 -4.69 -5.25
N PRO A 499 -6.63 -4.79 -6.40
CA PRO A 499 -5.46 -3.95 -6.66
C PRO A 499 -5.86 -2.46 -6.75
N ASP A 500 -4.97 -1.51 -6.48
CA ASP A 500 -5.34 -0.09 -6.53
C ASP A 500 -5.43 0.43 -7.97
N LEU A 501 -6.55 0.16 -8.65
CA LEU A 501 -6.89 0.70 -9.97
C LEU A 501 -8.00 1.75 -9.90
N ARG A 502 -8.05 2.50 -8.80
CA ARG A 502 -9.08 3.54 -8.63
C ARG A 502 -8.81 4.74 -9.55
N PRO A 503 -9.87 5.45 -9.95
CA PRO A 503 -9.75 6.76 -10.57
C PRO A 503 -9.34 7.82 -9.55
N ASP A 504 -8.76 8.90 -10.04
CA ASP A 504 -8.36 10.06 -9.24
C ASP A 504 -9.53 10.69 -8.46
N ASP A 505 -10.72 10.82 -9.09
CA ASP A 505 -11.96 11.24 -8.42
C ASP A 505 -12.74 10.01 -7.91
N ALA A 506 -12.18 9.33 -6.92
CA ALA A 506 -12.82 8.18 -6.29
C ALA A 506 -14.21 8.50 -5.73
N GLY A 507 -14.50 9.75 -5.36
CA GLY A 507 -15.82 10.14 -4.84
C GLY A 507 -16.93 9.95 -5.87
N SER A 508 -16.81 10.63 -7.02
CA SER A 508 -17.82 10.53 -8.07
C SER A 508 -17.67 9.25 -8.90
N GLU A 509 -16.45 8.96 -9.35
CA GLU A 509 -16.24 7.93 -10.36
C GLU A 509 -16.38 6.52 -9.79
N LEU A 510 -15.85 6.25 -8.59
CA LEU A 510 -15.99 4.94 -7.97
C LEU A 510 -17.38 4.74 -7.35
N PHE A 511 -17.83 5.62 -6.44
CA PHE A 511 -19.06 5.36 -5.68
C PHE A 511 -20.34 5.63 -6.47
N ILE A 512 -20.38 6.65 -7.32
CA ILE A 512 -21.57 6.97 -8.12
C ILE A 512 -21.56 6.15 -9.41
N LYS A 513 -20.47 6.22 -10.18
CA LYS A 513 -20.40 5.62 -11.52
C LYS A 513 -19.89 4.18 -11.55
N GLY A 514 -19.27 3.69 -10.48
CA GLY A 514 -18.71 2.33 -10.45
C GLY A 514 -17.57 2.13 -11.45
N ILE A 515 -16.79 3.19 -11.69
CA ILE A 515 -15.58 3.19 -12.52
C ILE A 515 -14.42 2.72 -11.65
N TRP A 516 -13.73 1.70 -12.13
CA TRP A 516 -12.54 1.12 -11.53
C TRP A 516 -11.81 0.33 -12.63
N GLY A 517 -10.49 0.33 -12.63
CA GLY A 517 -9.69 -0.41 -13.62
C GLY A 517 -9.24 0.45 -14.79
N TYR A 518 -10.18 0.87 -15.64
CA TYR A 518 -9.88 1.50 -16.94
C TYR A 518 -9.66 3.02 -16.92
N SER A 519 -9.76 3.64 -15.74
CA SER A 519 -9.46 5.06 -15.50
C SER A 519 -8.66 5.11 -14.21
N THR A 520 -7.33 5.15 -14.32
CA THR A 520 -6.42 5.18 -13.18
C THR A 520 -5.05 5.72 -13.56
N ARG A 521 -4.39 6.40 -12.60
CA ARG A 521 -3.01 6.86 -12.72
C ARG A 521 -1.96 5.80 -12.40
N ASN A 522 -2.39 4.71 -11.78
CA ASN A 522 -1.52 3.66 -11.30
C ASN A 522 -1.11 2.70 -12.42
N VAL A 523 -1.64 2.85 -13.63
CA VAL A 523 -1.16 2.10 -14.80
C VAL A 523 -0.61 3.08 -15.81
N ILE A 524 0.70 2.99 -16.04
CA ILE A 524 1.44 3.83 -16.98
C ILE A 524 1.70 3.02 -18.25
N VAL A 525 1.36 3.62 -19.38
CA VAL A 525 1.68 3.15 -20.72
C VAL A 525 2.84 3.98 -21.26
N VAL A 526 3.93 3.29 -21.59
CA VAL A 526 5.12 3.88 -22.18
C VAL A 526 5.26 3.36 -23.60
N SER A 527 5.42 4.25 -24.57
CA SER A 527 5.69 3.87 -25.95
C SER A 527 6.95 4.55 -26.47
N GLY A 528 7.62 3.89 -27.41
CA GLY A 528 8.87 4.36 -27.97
C GLY A 528 9.38 3.48 -29.10
N HIS A 529 10.67 3.60 -29.37
CA HIS A 529 11.37 2.77 -30.35
C HIS A 529 12.75 2.35 -29.84
N GLY A 530 13.16 1.13 -30.19
CA GLY A 530 14.50 0.62 -29.92
C GLY A 530 15.55 1.34 -30.74
N HIS A 531 16.83 1.16 -30.40
CA HIS A 531 17.94 1.67 -31.21
C HIS A 531 17.97 1.13 -32.65
N ASP A 532 17.32 0.00 -32.89
CA ASP A 532 17.09 -0.63 -34.21
C ASP A 532 15.83 -0.13 -34.93
N GLY A 533 15.10 0.82 -34.32
CA GLY A 533 13.85 1.38 -34.83
C GLY A 533 12.61 0.52 -34.58
N ARG A 534 12.72 -0.64 -33.92
CA ARG A 534 11.54 -1.47 -33.61
C ARG A 534 10.64 -0.78 -32.58
N PRO A 535 9.30 -0.91 -32.67
CA PRO A 535 8.41 -0.34 -31.67
C PRO A 535 8.63 -1.01 -30.30
N LEU A 536 8.69 -0.18 -29.24
CA LEU A 536 8.73 -0.62 -27.85
C LEU A 536 7.50 -0.07 -27.13
N ASP A 537 6.65 -0.96 -26.63
CA ASP A 537 5.45 -0.58 -25.88
C ASP A 537 5.48 -1.32 -24.53
N ARG A 538 5.26 -0.62 -23.42
CA ARG A 538 5.28 -1.19 -22.06
C ARG A 538 4.10 -0.69 -21.25
N ILE A 539 3.58 -1.58 -20.41
CA ILE A 539 2.51 -1.28 -19.46
C ILE A 539 3.03 -1.61 -18.09
N SER A 540 2.98 -0.64 -17.18
CA SER A 540 3.50 -0.77 -15.83
C SER A 540 2.42 -0.39 -14.83
N PHE A 541 2.07 -1.33 -13.96
CA PHE A 541 1.27 -1.08 -12.78
C PHE A 541 2.18 -0.52 -11.67
N VAL A 542 2.12 0.79 -11.48
CA VAL A 542 2.84 1.55 -10.47
C VAL A 542 1.93 1.81 -9.27
N ASP A 543 2.49 1.76 -8.06
CA ASP A 543 1.75 1.98 -6.80
C ASP A 543 0.77 0.86 -6.39
N ASN A 544 1.34 -0.34 -6.21
CA ASN A 544 0.72 -1.56 -5.67
C ASN A 544 0.32 -1.52 -4.18
N LYS A 545 0.48 -0.39 -3.48
CA LYS A 545 0.23 -0.28 -2.03
C LYS A 545 -1.04 0.49 -1.77
N ASP A 546 -2.09 -0.26 -1.49
CA ASP A 546 -3.44 0.25 -1.44
C ASP A 546 -3.75 1.08 -0.18
N GLN A 547 -4.71 1.97 -0.36
CA GLN A 547 -5.41 2.76 0.64
C GLN A 547 -6.80 2.19 0.95
N PHE A 548 -7.27 1.13 0.30
CA PHE A 548 -8.56 0.48 0.53
C PHE A 548 -8.38 -0.93 1.12
N LYS A 549 -7.87 -0.94 2.37
CA LYS A 549 -7.55 -2.14 3.17
C LYS A 549 -8.62 -3.25 3.13
N GLN A 550 -8.19 -4.43 2.72
CA GLN A 550 -8.99 -5.65 2.50
C GLN A 550 -10.02 -6.00 3.58
N TYR A 551 -11.08 -6.67 3.11
CA TYR A 551 -12.05 -7.40 3.92
C TYR A 551 -12.11 -8.86 3.47
N LYS A 552 -11.77 -9.81 4.35
CA LYS A 552 -12.06 -11.23 4.16
C LYS A 552 -12.99 -11.69 5.25
N ARG A 553 -14.21 -12.03 4.86
CA ARG A 553 -15.28 -12.41 5.80
C ARG A 553 -14.86 -13.48 6.81
N GLU A 554 -14.02 -14.44 6.42
CA GLU A 554 -13.61 -15.56 7.28
C GLU A 554 -12.51 -15.18 8.28
N GLU A 555 -11.51 -14.41 7.85
CA GLU A 555 -10.42 -13.93 8.72
C GLU A 555 -10.89 -12.81 9.65
N ASP A 556 -11.74 -11.92 9.14
CA ASP A 556 -12.28 -10.79 9.88
C ASP A 556 -13.52 -11.18 10.73
N ARG A 557 -14.04 -12.41 10.64
CA ARG A 557 -15.17 -12.84 11.48
C ARG A 557 -14.84 -12.80 12.97
N ALA A 558 -13.57 -13.05 13.31
CA ALA A 558 -13.07 -13.09 14.67
C ALA A 558 -12.66 -11.70 15.21
N ARG A 559 -12.65 -10.66 14.38
CA ARG A 559 -12.23 -9.30 14.73
C ARG A 559 -13.22 -8.28 14.17
N PRO A 560 -13.97 -7.55 15.00
CA PRO A 560 -14.98 -6.65 14.48
C PRO A 560 -14.39 -5.63 13.49
N LEU A 561 -15.01 -5.51 12.33
CA LEU A 561 -14.61 -4.57 11.29
C LEU A 561 -14.95 -3.15 11.72
N GLY A 562 -13.99 -2.24 11.60
CA GLY A 562 -14.27 -0.82 11.72
C GLY A 562 -15.17 -0.32 10.59
N LEU A 563 -15.92 0.75 10.84
CA LEU A 563 -16.82 1.39 9.88
C LEU A 563 -16.15 1.68 8.51
N ALA A 564 -14.88 2.10 8.50
CA ALA A 564 -14.16 2.34 7.25
C ALA A 564 -13.92 1.05 6.47
N LYS A 565 -13.58 -0.06 7.15
CA LYS A 565 -13.43 -1.38 6.53
C LYS A 565 -14.77 -1.96 6.04
N TYR A 566 -15.89 -1.66 6.71
CA TYR A 566 -17.21 -2.02 6.20
C TYR A 566 -17.54 -1.32 4.88
N GLY A 567 -17.20 -0.03 4.74
CA GLY A 567 -17.34 0.69 3.47
C GLY A 567 -16.63 0.01 2.29
N LEU A 568 -15.54 -0.73 2.56
CA LEU A 568 -14.78 -1.47 1.54
C LEU A 568 -15.48 -2.75 1.10
N ARG A 569 -16.31 -3.37 1.97
CA ARG A 569 -17.21 -4.46 1.55
C ARG A 569 -18.20 -3.98 0.48
N LEU A 570 -18.59 -2.71 0.48
CA LEU A 570 -19.45 -2.14 -0.56
C LEU A 570 -18.73 -1.94 -1.90
N ILE A 571 -17.39 -1.89 -1.91
CA ILE A 571 -16.58 -1.74 -3.12
C ILE A 571 -16.41 -3.08 -3.84
N HIS A 572 -16.28 -4.20 -3.12
CA HIS A 572 -16.03 -5.52 -3.72
C HIS A 572 -17.07 -5.93 -4.80
N PRO A 573 -18.40 -5.74 -4.62
CA PRO A 573 -19.37 -5.96 -5.68
C PRO A 573 -19.22 -5.03 -6.90
N LEU A 574 -18.60 -3.86 -6.74
CA LEU A 574 -18.36 -2.90 -7.82
C LEU A 574 -17.17 -3.30 -8.67
N VAL A 575 -16.12 -3.77 -8.02
CA VAL A 575 -14.83 -4.11 -8.63
C VAL A 575 -14.99 -5.23 -9.64
N GLN A 576 -15.72 -6.28 -9.28
CA GLN A 576 -15.88 -7.44 -10.17
C GLN A 576 -16.49 -7.04 -11.52
N SER A 577 -17.63 -6.35 -11.53
CA SER A 577 -18.24 -5.91 -12.79
C SER A 577 -17.38 -4.86 -13.51
N ALA A 578 -16.53 -4.11 -12.80
CA ALA A 578 -15.60 -3.17 -13.41
C ALA A 578 -14.43 -3.87 -14.12
N MET A 579 -13.92 -4.97 -13.57
CA MET A 579 -12.94 -5.85 -14.22
C MET A 579 -13.51 -6.47 -15.49
N GLU A 580 -14.72 -7.04 -15.43
CA GLU A 580 -15.43 -7.61 -16.59
C GLU A 580 -15.55 -6.57 -17.72
N ARG A 581 -15.93 -5.32 -17.38
CA ARG A 581 -16.00 -4.21 -18.34
C ARG A 581 -14.65 -3.81 -18.92
N SER A 582 -13.61 -3.74 -18.09
CA SER A 582 -12.26 -3.38 -18.55
C SER A 582 -11.75 -4.40 -19.57
N ILE A 583 -11.91 -5.70 -19.28
CA ILE A 583 -11.61 -6.79 -20.22
C ILE A 583 -12.47 -6.65 -21.48
N GLY A 584 -13.78 -6.43 -21.32
CA GLY A 584 -14.72 -6.22 -22.42
C GLY A 584 -14.30 -5.12 -23.39
N MET A 585 -13.98 -3.95 -22.86
CA MET A 585 -13.59 -2.76 -23.63
C MET A 585 -12.34 -3.03 -24.48
N TYR A 586 -11.25 -3.51 -23.86
CA TYR A 586 -10.01 -3.73 -24.60
C TYR A 586 -10.09 -4.95 -25.54
N THR A 587 -10.91 -5.95 -25.22
CA THR A 587 -11.16 -7.10 -26.11
C THR A 587 -11.93 -6.65 -27.36
N GLU A 588 -12.95 -5.78 -27.22
CA GLU A 588 -13.67 -5.16 -28.34
C GLU A 588 -12.72 -4.37 -29.24
N MET A 589 -11.86 -3.53 -28.64
CA MET A 589 -10.89 -2.73 -29.35
C MET A 589 -9.87 -3.60 -30.10
N ALA A 590 -9.32 -4.63 -29.45
CA ALA A 590 -8.39 -5.57 -30.08
C ALA A 590 -9.03 -6.28 -31.27
N ALA A 591 -10.28 -6.72 -31.13
CA ALA A 591 -11.01 -7.37 -32.21
C ALA A 591 -11.30 -6.41 -33.40
N ALA A 592 -11.63 -5.15 -33.12
CA ALA A 592 -11.84 -4.14 -34.15
C ALA A 592 -10.56 -3.86 -34.97
N GLN A 593 -9.40 -3.87 -34.31
CA GLN A 593 -8.10 -3.68 -34.95
C GLN A 593 -7.66 -4.87 -35.83
N GLU A 594 -8.23 -6.07 -35.64
CA GLU A 594 -7.99 -7.24 -36.51
C GLU A 594 -8.73 -7.16 -37.87
N GLY A 595 -9.45 -6.07 -38.16
CA GLY A 595 -10.02 -5.80 -39.49
C GLY A 595 -11.19 -6.70 -39.89
N ARG A 596 -11.88 -7.33 -38.93
CA ARG A 596 -13.07 -8.16 -39.19
C ARG A 596 -14.33 -7.57 -38.54
N PRO A 597 -14.99 -6.59 -39.16
CA PRO A 597 -16.34 -6.22 -38.75
C PRO A 597 -17.33 -7.18 -39.42
N GLU A 598 -18.12 -7.93 -38.65
CA GLU A 598 -19.43 -8.44 -39.08
C GLU A 598 -20.14 -9.05 -37.86
N ALA A 599 -21.43 -8.87 -37.59
CA ALA A 599 -22.53 -8.44 -38.44
C ALA A 599 -23.32 -7.29 -37.80
N SER A 600 -23.76 -6.34 -38.63
CA SER A 600 -24.72 -5.30 -38.25
C SER A 600 -26.12 -5.92 -38.05
N VAL A 601 -26.31 -6.68 -36.97
CA VAL A 601 -27.65 -7.10 -36.55
C VAL A 601 -28.31 -5.91 -35.86
N GLY A 602 -29.02 -5.11 -36.67
CA GLY A 602 -30.06 -4.17 -36.25
C GLY A 602 -29.71 -3.24 -35.08
N ARG A 603 -28.81 -2.27 -35.30
CA ARG A 603 -28.48 -1.20 -34.32
C ARG A 603 -29.73 -0.60 -33.67
N SER A 604 -30.80 -0.37 -34.42
CA SER A 604 -32.07 0.19 -33.95
C SER A 604 -32.88 -0.77 -33.06
N ARG A 605 -32.93 -2.07 -33.38
CA ARG A 605 -33.62 -3.07 -32.54
C ARG A 605 -32.86 -3.36 -31.23
N ARG A 606 -31.52 -3.38 -31.27
CA ARG A 606 -30.71 -3.48 -30.04
C ARG A 606 -30.81 -2.23 -29.18
N LEU A 607 -30.83 -1.02 -29.76
CA LEU A 607 -31.02 0.23 -28.99
C LEU A 607 -32.38 0.27 -28.29
N ILE A 608 -33.46 -0.15 -28.96
CA ILE A 608 -34.80 -0.18 -28.37
C ILE A 608 -34.91 -1.27 -27.30
N ARG A 609 -34.33 -2.45 -27.54
CA ARG A 609 -34.28 -3.54 -26.55
C ARG A 609 -33.42 -3.17 -25.34
N ALA A 610 -32.24 -2.59 -25.57
CA ALA A 610 -31.35 -2.10 -24.52
C ALA A 610 -32.00 -0.97 -23.74
N ALA A 611 -32.65 0.01 -24.38
CA ALA A 611 -33.38 1.08 -23.68
C ALA A 611 -34.55 0.54 -22.85
N ARG A 612 -35.27 -0.48 -23.36
CA ARG A 612 -36.36 -1.13 -22.64
C ARG A 612 -35.86 -1.99 -21.46
N GLU A 613 -34.81 -2.78 -21.66
CA GLU A 613 -34.17 -3.57 -20.60
C GLU A 613 -33.53 -2.65 -19.55
N VAL A 614 -32.88 -1.56 -19.96
CA VAL A 614 -32.35 -0.48 -19.09
C VAL A 614 -33.45 0.19 -18.28
N ALA A 615 -34.60 0.49 -18.88
CA ALA A 615 -35.71 1.09 -18.16
C ALA A 615 -36.35 0.11 -17.16
N LEU A 616 -36.51 -1.17 -17.54
CA LEU A 616 -37.11 -2.21 -16.68
C LEU A 616 -36.17 -2.62 -15.53
N ALA A 617 -34.93 -2.98 -15.85
CA ALA A 617 -33.94 -3.42 -14.86
C ALA A 617 -33.25 -2.26 -14.14
N GLY A 618 -33.30 -1.03 -14.67
CA GLY A 618 -32.91 0.17 -13.93
C GLY A 618 -33.86 0.45 -12.75
N VAL A 619 -35.16 0.19 -12.93
CA VAL A 619 -36.17 0.28 -11.86
C VAL A 619 -35.99 -0.88 -10.85
N ASP A 620 -35.82 -2.12 -11.33
CA ASP A 620 -35.66 -3.29 -10.45
C ASP A 620 -34.29 -3.33 -9.75
N GLY A 621 -33.22 -2.90 -10.41
CA GLY A 621 -31.85 -2.85 -9.88
C GLY A 621 -31.64 -1.68 -8.91
N ALA A 622 -32.24 -0.52 -9.18
CA ALA A 622 -32.32 0.56 -8.19
C ALA A 622 -33.14 0.11 -6.97
N ALA A 623 -34.26 -0.56 -7.18
CA ALA A 623 -35.03 -1.16 -6.10
C ALA A 623 -34.23 -2.23 -5.35
N THR A 624 -33.40 -3.05 -5.99
CA THR A 624 -32.63 -4.13 -5.32
C THR A 624 -31.40 -3.60 -4.56
N HIS A 625 -30.67 -2.62 -5.09
CA HIS A 625 -29.57 -1.97 -4.36
C HIS A 625 -30.08 -1.06 -3.24
N VAL A 626 -31.16 -0.31 -3.46
CA VAL A 626 -31.82 0.49 -2.42
C VAL A 626 -32.47 -0.43 -1.40
N ARG A 627 -33.09 -1.55 -1.81
CA ARG A 627 -33.65 -2.56 -0.89
C ARG A 627 -32.56 -3.29 -0.14
N ALA A 628 -31.42 -3.67 -0.73
CA ALA A 628 -30.30 -4.27 0.00
C ALA A 628 -29.70 -3.28 1.00
N PHE A 629 -29.49 -2.03 0.59
CA PHE A 629 -29.06 -0.96 1.49
C PHE A 629 -30.07 -0.68 2.60
N LEU A 630 -31.38 -0.66 2.30
CA LEU A 630 -32.45 -0.43 3.29
C LEU A 630 -32.70 -1.65 4.17
N HIS A 631 -32.57 -2.88 3.66
CA HIS A 631 -32.65 -4.10 4.47
C HIS A 631 -31.45 -4.18 5.40
N ASP A 632 -30.23 -3.93 4.92
CA ASP A 632 -29.05 -3.82 5.78
C ASP A 632 -29.27 -2.72 6.82
N LEU A 633 -29.80 -1.54 6.43
CA LEU A 633 -30.12 -0.45 7.35
C LEU A 633 -31.20 -0.82 8.39
N ILE A 634 -32.23 -1.57 7.99
CA ILE A 634 -33.37 -1.97 8.85
C ILE A 634 -32.98 -3.11 9.78
N ASP A 635 -32.32 -4.15 9.26
CA ASP A 635 -31.80 -5.27 10.04
C ASP A 635 -30.74 -4.77 11.04
N ASP A 636 -29.84 -3.87 10.62
CA ASP A 636 -28.86 -3.22 11.51
C ASP A 636 -29.53 -2.31 12.57
N SER A 637 -30.61 -1.61 12.20
CA SER A 637 -31.36 -0.76 13.14
C SER A 637 -32.13 -1.60 14.17
N ALA A 638 -32.67 -2.75 13.75
CA ALA A 638 -33.37 -3.69 14.62
C ALA A 638 -32.39 -4.36 15.60
N ASP A 639 -31.23 -4.83 15.14
CA ASP A 639 -30.18 -5.42 15.97
C ASP A 639 -29.53 -4.41 16.93
N GLY A 640 -29.44 -3.15 16.51
CA GLY A 640 -28.98 -2.03 17.34
C GLY A 640 -29.97 -1.67 18.45
N LEU A 641 -31.26 -1.62 18.13
CA LEU A 641 -32.35 -1.45 19.09
C LEU A 641 -32.44 -2.61 20.08
N GLU A 642 -32.31 -3.84 19.60
CA GLU A 642 -32.35 -5.03 20.46
C GLU A 642 -31.17 -5.05 21.45
N ARG A 643 -29.98 -4.65 21.04
CA ARG A 643 -28.82 -4.52 21.93
C ARG A 643 -28.95 -3.35 22.92
N ALA A 644 -29.49 -2.22 22.49
CA ALA A 644 -29.78 -1.10 23.38
C ALA A 644 -30.84 -1.45 24.44
N LEU A 645 -31.85 -2.25 24.06
CA LEU A 645 -32.89 -2.76 24.96
C LEU A 645 -32.40 -3.88 25.89
N ARG A 646 -31.31 -4.59 25.56
CA ARG A 646 -30.65 -5.57 26.45
C ARG A 646 -29.68 -4.94 27.46
N HIS A 647 -29.32 -3.67 27.27
CA HIS A 647 -28.44 -2.90 28.17
C HIS A 647 -29.20 -1.82 28.98
N LEU A 648 -30.52 -1.76 28.84
CA LEU A 648 -31.48 -1.19 29.79
C LEU A 648 -32.00 -2.32 30.69
#